data_AF-A0A1Y2B821-F1
#
_entry.id   AF-A0A1Y2B821-F1
#
_cell.length_a   1.000
_cell.length_b   1.000
_cell.length_c   1.000
_cell.angle_alpha   90.00
_cell.angle_beta   90.00
_cell.angle_gamma   90.00
#
_symmetry.space_group_name_H-M   'P 1'
#
loop_
_entity.id
_entity.type
_entity.pdbx_description
1 polymer ?
#
loop_
_entity_poly.entity_id
_entity_poly.type
_entity_poly.pdbx_seq_one_letter_code
_entity_poly.pdbx_strand_id
1 'polypeptide(L)'
;MPRARKRLTTSSSSEGLPATDSLSFCGLPTELVEEVFGYLKPVDVLNLGYVNRRLASLTRADSRIWTIHFQLAALPALPESAAGIITHKQVLILLSRVGCVNCPAKTKLVNWRILKQVCSKCKRLVNLPDPVADEEFPLWVQRMVKFENSSEYERRLQLCAIQRQRRIDIISRFAAMNPPISIDILQQCEDFEKTWKPAVPLTNRIFANITHSLGPQIKAVRIKQCKREWYLRLHVAAMEGIPEIWSNYMNMERFYNDDSLHSATSRGERAFIRRFFTTITEQLNNYHWNQAFPDFDTTPYLEEARRVLHRPYEKFEASRVELVSRLPHLDAIINEFLESRKYRASLQYLYRHREYEEGNLENYVKSKVLESRFDAVFPRFRINIEDYPTIQINRLGGMEWYNRNVDAFDYTKDAWDEEVIKASWREWDNAINSRVASVYRNIIEKCNPDLLLNEPDKFNGELEDLIFHLQQSPEWPLLSDLNPTAICVVKQMLVGIRRVSDMHTGQDPDSDFHDTWRSRRNIQALLTALPANYNEGKLWDACSRYFNQEYISHYYYYYGTIQEKFYESIGLDFTTGFTHDPEDLIDWYFGQTRDDYNAGSFESQLLCEMEGFYSIQSDWANPRSLLNDVVPSNDEFDATECVEKHMDYLNVIADQFIEEVVDEVPPVNIHISFGCVLM
;
A
#
# COMPACT_ATOMS: atom_id res chain seq x y z
N MET A 1 -33.89 -76.29 -41.57
CA MET A 1 -34.99 -75.30 -41.75
C MET A 1 -36.32 -75.98 -41.51
N PRO A 2 -37.43 -75.30 -41.16
CA PRO A 2 -37.67 -74.01 -40.47
C PRO A 2 -38.72 -74.24 -39.31
N ARG A 3 -39.23 -73.31 -38.48
CA ARG A 3 -40.05 -72.13 -38.80
C ARG A 3 -40.32 -71.29 -37.55
N ALA A 4 -40.28 -69.98 -37.75
CA ALA A 4 -40.83 -68.94 -36.91
C ALA A 4 -42.36 -69.05 -36.72
N ARG A 5 -42.88 -68.47 -35.64
CA ARG A 5 -44.24 -67.91 -35.59
C ARG A 5 -44.25 -66.52 -34.97
N LYS A 6 -45.02 -65.66 -35.63
CA LYS A 6 -45.18 -64.20 -35.46
C LYS A 6 -46.04 -63.83 -34.24
N ARG A 7 -45.64 -62.69 -33.64
CA ARG A 7 -46.36 -61.55 -33.03
C ARG A 7 -47.81 -61.68 -32.57
N LEU A 8 -48.07 -61.12 -31.38
CA LEU A 8 -49.29 -60.36 -31.08
C LEU A 8 -48.90 -59.04 -30.40
N THR A 9 -49.12 -57.95 -31.13
CA THR A 9 -49.16 -56.56 -30.67
C THR A 9 -50.58 -56.24 -30.21
N THR A 10 -50.74 -55.66 -29.03
CA THR A 10 -51.89 -54.85 -28.67
C THR A 10 -51.40 -53.50 -28.13
N SER A 11 -51.74 -52.46 -28.88
CA SER A 11 -51.61 -51.06 -28.55
C SER A 11 -52.75 -50.62 -27.62
N SER A 12 -52.45 -49.83 -26.60
CA SER A 12 -53.39 -48.85 -26.06
C SER A 12 -52.68 -47.50 -26.05
N SER A 13 -53.08 -46.66 -26.99
CA SER A 13 -52.73 -45.26 -27.12
C SER A 13 -53.48 -44.43 -26.08
N SER A 14 -52.75 -43.60 -25.33
CA SER A 14 -53.23 -42.31 -24.86
C SER A 14 -52.18 -41.28 -25.23
N GLU A 15 -52.54 -40.38 -26.13
CA GLU A 15 -51.74 -39.25 -26.60
C GLU A 15 -51.48 -38.25 -25.47
N GLY A 16 -50.26 -37.68 -25.43
CA GLY A 16 -49.94 -36.54 -24.57
C GLY A 16 -48.43 -36.33 -24.36
N LEU A 17 -47.88 -35.34 -25.09
CA LEU A 17 -46.57 -34.67 -24.94
C LEU A 17 -45.32 -35.40 -25.50
N PRO A 18 -44.44 -34.69 -26.26
CA PRO A 18 -43.13 -35.22 -26.62
C PRO A 18 -42.25 -35.20 -25.37
N ALA A 19 -42.12 -36.35 -24.71
CA ALA A 19 -41.12 -36.54 -23.69
C ALA A 19 -39.74 -36.41 -24.35
N THR A 20 -39.13 -35.27 -24.11
CA THR A 20 -37.69 -35.02 -24.19
C THR A 20 -36.91 -36.27 -23.79
N ASP A 21 -35.95 -36.65 -24.65
CA ASP A 21 -34.95 -37.69 -24.41
C ASP A 21 -34.21 -37.42 -23.08
N SER A 22 -34.78 -37.90 -21.99
CA SER A 22 -34.05 -37.99 -20.73
C SER A 22 -33.03 -39.10 -20.88
N LEU A 23 -31.77 -38.70 -21.01
CA LEU A 23 -30.58 -39.56 -20.94
C LEU A 23 -30.63 -40.38 -19.64
N SER A 24 -31.27 -41.55 -19.71
CA SER A 24 -31.28 -42.50 -18.61
C SER A 24 -29.84 -42.89 -18.28
N PHE A 25 -29.47 -42.90 -16.99
CA PHE A 25 -28.18 -43.39 -16.52
C PHE A 25 -27.84 -44.79 -17.06
N CYS A 26 -28.88 -45.60 -17.31
CA CYS A 26 -28.76 -46.93 -17.91
C CYS A 26 -28.55 -46.93 -19.44
N GLY A 27 -28.44 -45.76 -20.08
CA GLY A 27 -28.15 -45.54 -21.50
C GLY A 27 -26.72 -45.05 -21.79
N LEU A 28 -25.96 -44.64 -20.77
CA LEU A 28 -24.57 -44.21 -20.93
C LEU A 28 -23.65 -45.35 -21.42
N PRO A 29 -22.57 -45.09 -22.18
CA PRO A 29 -21.51 -46.06 -22.43
C PRO A 29 -20.95 -46.68 -21.15
N THR A 30 -20.53 -47.95 -21.21
CA THR A 30 -20.05 -48.71 -20.05
C THR A 30 -18.89 -48.00 -19.35
N GLU A 31 -17.99 -47.39 -20.11
CA GLU A 31 -16.80 -46.70 -19.62
C GLU A 31 -17.15 -45.48 -18.75
N LEU A 32 -18.19 -44.73 -19.14
CA LEU A 32 -18.66 -43.57 -18.37
C LEU A 32 -19.40 -44.01 -17.11
N VAL A 33 -20.12 -45.13 -17.16
CA VAL A 33 -20.78 -45.71 -15.97
C VAL A 33 -19.73 -46.21 -14.97
N GLU A 34 -18.65 -46.85 -15.45
CA GLU A 34 -17.52 -47.27 -14.61
C GLU A 34 -16.81 -46.08 -13.97
N GLU A 35 -16.63 -44.98 -14.71
CA GLU A 35 -16.05 -43.74 -14.19
C GLU A 35 -16.93 -43.13 -13.09
N VAL A 36 -18.25 -43.01 -13.30
CA VAL A 36 -19.19 -42.54 -12.28
C VAL A 36 -19.13 -43.43 -11.04
N PHE A 37 -19.07 -44.75 -11.21
CA PHE A 37 -18.93 -45.68 -10.10
C PHE A 37 -17.62 -45.54 -9.34
N GLY A 38 -16.55 -45.04 -9.96
CA GLY A 38 -15.29 -44.69 -9.30
C GLY A 38 -15.45 -43.60 -8.23
N TYR A 39 -16.46 -42.72 -8.35
CA TYR A 39 -16.74 -41.65 -7.39
C TYR A 39 -17.68 -42.07 -6.25
N LEU A 40 -18.33 -43.23 -6.34
CA LEU A 40 -19.30 -43.71 -5.34
C LEU A 40 -18.63 -44.59 -4.28
N LYS A 41 -19.17 -44.67 -3.07
CA LYS A 41 -18.64 -45.61 -2.08
C LYS A 41 -18.91 -47.05 -2.53
N PRO A 42 -18.05 -48.03 -2.18
CA PRO A 42 -18.26 -49.42 -2.57
C PRO A 42 -19.64 -49.98 -2.22
N VAL A 43 -20.22 -49.57 -1.09
CA VAL A 43 -21.59 -49.99 -0.68
C VAL A 43 -22.67 -49.45 -1.63
N ASP A 44 -22.52 -48.22 -2.12
CA ASP A 44 -23.48 -47.60 -3.03
C ASP A 44 -23.42 -48.26 -4.41
N VAL A 45 -22.19 -48.55 -4.89
CA VAL A 45 -21.98 -49.34 -6.12
C VAL A 45 -22.61 -50.73 -6.01
N LEU A 46 -22.43 -51.40 -4.87
CA LEU A 46 -23.07 -52.70 -4.60
C LEU A 46 -24.60 -52.59 -4.64
N ASN A 47 -25.17 -51.55 -4.02
CA ASN A 47 -26.61 -51.34 -3.96
C ASN A 47 -27.18 -51.06 -5.36
N LEU A 48 -26.53 -50.21 -6.16
CA LEU A 48 -26.91 -49.93 -7.54
C LEU A 48 -26.88 -51.18 -8.42
N GLY A 49 -25.96 -52.11 -8.15
CA GLY A 49 -25.91 -53.41 -8.80
C GLY A 49 -27.17 -54.27 -8.63
N TYR A 50 -27.99 -54.04 -7.59
CA TYR A 50 -29.25 -54.77 -7.39
C TYR A 50 -30.47 -54.12 -8.07
N VAL A 51 -30.33 -52.89 -8.57
CA VAL A 51 -31.47 -52.11 -9.09
C VAL A 51 -31.75 -52.39 -10.56
N ASN A 52 -30.74 -52.78 -11.35
CA ASN A 52 -30.88 -52.97 -12.79
C ASN A 52 -29.95 -54.08 -13.33
N ARG A 53 -30.43 -54.89 -14.28
CA ARG A 53 -29.68 -55.99 -14.90
C ARG A 53 -28.36 -55.55 -15.56
N ARG A 54 -28.33 -54.37 -16.19
CA ARG A 54 -27.12 -53.79 -16.80
C ARG A 54 -26.09 -53.39 -15.73
N LEU A 55 -26.54 -52.76 -14.65
CA LEU A 55 -25.64 -52.38 -13.54
C LEU A 55 -25.16 -53.62 -12.77
N ALA A 56 -25.99 -54.66 -12.67
CA ALA A 56 -25.61 -55.96 -12.13
C ALA A 56 -24.45 -56.59 -12.93
N SER A 57 -24.47 -56.50 -14.27
CA SER A 57 -23.36 -57.00 -15.10
C SER A 57 -22.07 -56.21 -14.94
N LEU A 58 -22.15 -54.90 -14.67
CA LEU A 58 -20.98 -54.04 -14.43
C LEU A 58 -20.39 -54.18 -13.03
N THR A 59 -21.15 -54.74 -12.09
CA THR A 59 -20.73 -54.91 -10.69
C THR A 59 -20.35 -56.36 -10.36
N ARG A 60 -20.09 -57.21 -11.36
CA ARG A 60 -19.57 -58.57 -11.17
C ARG A 60 -18.21 -58.56 -10.47
N ALA A 61 -17.81 -59.69 -9.87
CA ALA A 61 -16.59 -59.77 -9.05
C ALA A 61 -15.29 -59.52 -9.84
N ASP A 62 -15.31 -59.82 -11.13
CA ASP A 62 -14.25 -59.60 -12.13
C ASP A 62 -14.25 -58.17 -12.70
N SER A 63 -15.17 -57.30 -12.27
CA SER A 63 -15.25 -55.93 -12.77
C SER A 63 -14.08 -55.06 -12.32
N ARG A 64 -13.58 -54.24 -13.25
CA ARG A 64 -12.50 -53.27 -13.04
C ARG A 64 -12.84 -52.24 -11.95
N ILE A 65 -14.11 -51.94 -11.75
CA ILE A 65 -14.60 -51.01 -10.72
C ILE A 65 -14.08 -51.40 -9.32
N TRP A 66 -14.03 -52.70 -9.02
CA TRP A 66 -13.56 -53.18 -7.71
C TRP A 66 -12.06 -53.03 -7.55
N THR A 67 -11.28 -53.24 -8.61
CA THR A 67 -9.84 -52.98 -8.60
C THR A 67 -9.55 -51.50 -8.35
N ILE A 68 -10.31 -50.60 -8.96
CA ILE A 68 -10.20 -49.15 -8.74
C ILE A 68 -10.50 -48.80 -7.28
N HIS A 69 -11.63 -49.26 -6.74
CA HIS A 69 -12.00 -49.01 -5.34
C HIS A 69 -11.02 -49.58 -4.33
N PHE A 70 -10.46 -50.75 -4.62
CA PHE A 70 -9.47 -51.39 -3.77
C PHE A 70 -8.17 -50.58 -3.70
N GLN A 71 -7.74 -50.02 -4.84
CA GLN A 71 -6.57 -49.15 -4.92
C GLN A 71 -6.82 -47.79 -4.25
N LEU A 72 -7.99 -47.17 -4.45
CA LEU A 72 -8.35 -45.91 -3.81
C LEU A 72 -8.41 -46.02 -2.28
N ALA A 73 -8.80 -47.20 -1.77
CA ALA A 73 -8.80 -47.49 -0.33
C ALA A 73 -7.39 -47.80 0.23
N ALA A 74 -6.34 -47.78 -0.60
CA ALA A 74 -4.95 -48.09 -0.24
C ALA A 74 -4.80 -49.43 0.50
N LEU A 75 -5.59 -50.43 0.10
CA LEU A 75 -5.59 -51.73 0.76
C LEU A 75 -4.34 -52.54 0.38
N PRO A 76 -3.81 -53.37 1.30
CA PRO A 76 -2.76 -54.34 1.01
C PRO A 76 -3.06 -55.18 -0.24
N ALA A 77 -2.13 -55.20 -1.19
CA ALA A 77 -2.28 -55.94 -2.46
C ALA A 77 -2.58 -57.43 -2.21
N LEU A 78 -3.56 -57.98 -2.94
CA LEU A 78 -3.93 -59.39 -2.86
C LEU A 78 -2.76 -60.27 -3.33
N PRO A 79 -2.40 -61.34 -2.60
CA PRO A 79 -1.38 -62.29 -3.05
C PRO A 79 -1.88 -63.06 -4.27
N GLU A 80 -0.98 -63.33 -5.22
CA GLU A 80 -1.31 -64.00 -6.48
C GLU A 80 -1.87 -65.41 -6.23
N SER A 81 -1.36 -66.10 -5.21
CA SER A 81 -1.84 -67.42 -4.82
C SER A 81 -3.27 -67.44 -4.30
N ALA A 82 -3.82 -66.30 -3.88
CA ALA A 82 -5.20 -66.17 -3.42
C ALA A 82 -6.16 -65.59 -4.47
N ALA A 83 -5.69 -65.22 -5.66
CA ALA A 83 -6.50 -64.56 -6.69
C ALA A 83 -7.66 -65.43 -7.22
N GLY A 84 -7.56 -66.76 -7.10
CA GLY A 84 -8.64 -67.70 -7.45
C GLY A 84 -9.73 -67.87 -6.39
N ILE A 85 -9.50 -67.37 -5.17
CA ILE A 85 -10.37 -67.59 -3.99
C ILE A 85 -10.92 -66.25 -3.47
N ILE A 86 -10.12 -65.19 -3.56
CA ILE A 86 -10.41 -63.86 -3.00
C ILE A 86 -10.43 -62.83 -4.12
N THR A 87 -11.55 -62.12 -4.22
CA THR A 87 -11.74 -61.03 -5.19
C THR A 87 -11.71 -59.68 -4.49
N HIS A 88 -11.27 -58.63 -5.21
CA HIS A 88 -11.35 -57.24 -4.72
C HIS A 88 -12.76 -56.88 -4.24
N LYS A 89 -13.79 -57.37 -4.95
CA LYS A 89 -15.20 -57.20 -4.57
C LYS A 89 -15.51 -57.79 -3.18
N GLN A 90 -15.06 -59.01 -2.90
CA GLN A 90 -15.29 -59.65 -1.60
C GLN A 90 -14.66 -58.86 -0.46
N VAL A 91 -13.41 -58.40 -0.61
CA VAL A 91 -12.74 -57.59 0.41
C VAL A 91 -13.47 -56.27 0.66
N LEU A 92 -13.86 -55.58 -0.41
CA LEU A 92 -14.61 -54.32 -0.31
C LEU A 92 -15.99 -54.51 0.31
N ILE A 93 -16.68 -55.63 0.05
CA ILE A 93 -17.93 -55.99 0.75
C ILE A 93 -17.68 -56.12 2.25
N LEU A 94 -16.62 -56.83 2.65
CA LEU A 94 -16.29 -57.04 4.06
C LEU A 94 -15.94 -55.74 4.79
N LEU A 95 -15.35 -54.77 4.09
CA LEU A 95 -15.02 -53.45 4.67
C LEU A 95 -16.22 -52.50 4.70
N SER A 96 -17.12 -52.59 3.73
CA SER A 96 -18.16 -51.57 3.52
C SER A 96 -19.52 -51.91 4.14
N ARG A 97 -19.85 -53.19 4.29
CA ARG A 97 -21.13 -53.62 4.87
C ARG A 97 -21.08 -53.73 6.39
N VAL A 98 -22.26 -53.82 7.02
CA VAL A 98 -22.40 -54.00 8.47
C VAL A 98 -23.30 -55.20 8.73
N GLY A 99 -22.83 -56.16 9.54
CA GLY A 99 -23.61 -57.33 9.92
C GLY A 99 -22.73 -58.51 10.33
N CYS A 100 -23.20 -59.32 11.27
CA CYS A 100 -22.55 -60.57 11.61
C CYS A 100 -23.13 -61.68 10.75
N VAL A 101 -22.27 -62.52 10.17
CA VAL A 101 -22.73 -63.65 9.34
C VAL A 101 -23.48 -64.72 10.14
N ASN A 102 -23.28 -64.78 11.47
CA ASN A 102 -23.80 -65.84 12.35
C ASN A 102 -24.97 -65.38 13.25
N CYS A 103 -25.27 -64.09 13.33
CA CYS A 103 -26.31 -63.57 14.23
C CYS A 103 -26.81 -62.18 13.77
N PRO A 104 -27.96 -61.69 14.25
CA PRO A 104 -28.50 -60.39 13.84
C PRO A 104 -27.71 -59.17 14.37
N ALA A 105 -26.57 -59.37 15.04
CA ALA A 105 -25.76 -58.26 15.54
C ALA A 105 -25.13 -57.46 14.41
N LYS A 106 -25.23 -56.13 14.49
CA LYS A 106 -24.50 -55.20 13.62
C LYS A 106 -23.03 -55.16 14.06
N THR A 107 -22.12 -55.49 13.14
CA THR A 107 -20.66 -55.45 13.38
C THR A 107 -19.95 -55.00 12.12
N LYS A 108 -18.85 -54.27 12.30
CA LYS A 108 -17.85 -53.97 11.24
C LYS A 108 -16.59 -54.83 11.39
N LEU A 109 -16.51 -55.66 12.43
CA LEU A 109 -15.35 -56.50 12.68
C LEU A 109 -15.28 -57.60 11.62
N VAL A 110 -14.20 -57.57 10.84
CA VAL A 110 -13.87 -58.60 9.86
C VAL A 110 -12.91 -59.59 10.51
N ASN A 111 -13.19 -60.88 10.37
CA ASN A 111 -12.20 -61.92 10.61
C ASN A 111 -11.54 -62.25 9.28
N TRP A 112 -10.38 -61.62 9.02
CA TRP A 112 -9.62 -61.74 7.77
C TRP A 112 -9.12 -63.15 7.47
N ARG A 113 -8.90 -64.00 8.49
CA ARG A 113 -8.50 -65.39 8.28
C ARG A 113 -9.57 -66.19 7.57
N ILE A 114 -10.83 -65.98 7.93
CA ILE A 114 -11.99 -66.72 7.38
C ILE A 114 -12.82 -65.89 6.39
N LEU A 115 -12.39 -64.67 6.09
CA LEU A 115 -13.03 -63.71 5.18
C LEU A 115 -14.53 -63.49 5.46
N LYS A 116 -14.88 -63.35 6.75
CA LYS A 116 -16.28 -63.14 7.20
C LYS A 116 -16.38 -62.02 8.22
N GLN A 117 -17.49 -61.29 8.19
CA GLN A 117 -17.84 -60.34 9.24
C GLN A 117 -18.44 -61.09 10.44
N VAL A 118 -17.82 -60.98 11.60
CA VAL A 118 -18.21 -61.75 12.79
C VAL A 118 -18.15 -60.85 14.03
N CYS A 119 -19.22 -60.82 14.83
CA CYS A 119 -19.25 -60.01 16.05
C CYS A 119 -18.33 -60.62 17.12
N SER A 120 -17.96 -59.84 18.13
CA SER A 120 -17.07 -60.28 19.22
C SER A 120 -17.54 -61.57 19.91
N LYS A 121 -18.86 -61.75 20.07
CA LYS A 121 -19.47 -62.96 20.63
C LYS A 121 -19.30 -64.17 19.70
N CYS A 122 -19.65 -64.03 18.43
CA CYS A 122 -19.53 -65.12 17.45
C CYS A 122 -18.07 -65.43 17.09
N LYS A 123 -17.14 -64.48 17.20
CA LYS A 123 -15.71 -64.68 16.90
C LYS A 123 -15.08 -65.74 17.81
N ARG A 124 -15.54 -65.85 19.06
CA ARG A 124 -15.09 -66.86 20.04
C ARG A 124 -15.57 -68.28 19.74
N LEU A 125 -16.58 -68.43 18.87
CA LEU A 125 -17.20 -69.71 18.55
C LEU A 125 -16.67 -70.32 17.24
N VAL A 126 -15.78 -69.64 16.54
CA VAL A 126 -15.27 -70.10 15.25
C VAL A 126 -13.90 -70.75 15.43
N ASN A 127 -13.87 -72.08 15.53
CA ASN A 127 -12.69 -72.89 15.23
C ASN A 127 -12.85 -73.43 13.81
N LEU A 128 -12.27 -72.75 12.83
CA LEU A 128 -12.24 -73.22 11.44
C LEU A 128 -10.80 -73.16 10.93
N PRO A 129 -10.35 -74.17 10.16
CA PRO A 129 -9.05 -74.15 9.51
C PRO A 129 -8.97 -72.98 8.51
N ASP A 130 -7.75 -72.48 8.29
CA ASP A 130 -7.53 -71.42 7.31
C ASP A 130 -7.99 -71.88 5.92
N PRO A 131 -8.71 -71.04 5.16
CA PRO A 131 -9.25 -71.40 3.84
C PRO A 131 -8.15 -71.59 2.79
N VAL A 132 -6.90 -71.23 3.09
CA VAL A 132 -5.75 -71.30 2.18
C VAL A 132 -4.53 -71.79 2.97
N ALA A 133 -3.84 -72.83 2.49
CA ALA A 133 -2.70 -73.48 3.15
C ALA A 133 -1.33 -72.88 2.78
N ASP A 134 -1.31 -71.73 2.10
CA ASP A 134 -0.10 -71.10 1.54
C ASP A 134 0.43 -69.97 2.44
N GLU A 135 1.75 -69.78 2.50
CA GLU A 135 2.44 -68.86 3.43
C GLU A 135 2.16 -67.38 3.15
N GLU A 136 1.81 -67.01 1.90
CA GLU A 136 1.50 -65.63 1.52
C GLU A 136 0.18 -65.10 2.11
N PHE A 137 -0.80 -65.99 2.29
CA PHE A 137 -2.13 -65.59 2.76
C PHE A 137 -2.13 -65.11 4.22
N PRO A 138 -1.50 -65.83 5.19
CA PRO A 138 -1.30 -65.35 6.55
C PRO A 138 -0.57 -63.99 6.61
N LEU A 139 0.43 -63.76 5.76
CA LEU A 139 1.15 -62.49 5.67
C LEU A 139 0.24 -61.35 5.19
N TRP A 140 -0.57 -61.60 4.16
CA TRP A 140 -1.57 -60.63 3.70
C TRP A 140 -2.61 -60.33 4.79
N VAL A 141 -3.10 -61.35 5.50
CA VAL A 141 -4.01 -61.19 6.64
C VAL A 141 -3.41 -60.30 7.72
N GLN A 142 -2.12 -60.48 8.05
CA GLN A 142 -1.42 -59.60 9.01
C GLN A 142 -1.36 -58.16 8.51
N ARG A 143 -1.10 -57.93 7.21
CA ARG A 143 -1.10 -56.59 6.61
C ARG A 143 -2.48 -55.95 6.65
N MET A 144 -3.55 -56.71 6.42
CA MET A 144 -4.94 -56.24 6.53
C MET A 144 -5.31 -55.84 7.96
N VAL A 145 -4.93 -56.65 8.95
CA VAL A 145 -5.13 -56.32 10.38
C VAL A 145 -4.34 -55.06 10.76
N LYS A 146 -3.10 -54.93 10.28
CA LYS A 146 -2.29 -53.73 10.50
C LYS A 146 -2.92 -52.49 9.84
N PHE A 147 -3.47 -52.63 8.64
CA PHE A 147 -4.18 -51.57 7.94
C PHE A 147 -5.47 -51.16 8.67
N GLU A 148 -6.26 -52.09 9.19
CA GLU A 148 -7.45 -51.75 9.99
C GLU A 148 -7.09 -50.97 11.25
N ASN A 149 -5.95 -51.30 11.86
CA ASN A 149 -5.46 -50.68 13.09
C ASN A 149 -4.62 -49.40 12.86
N SER A 150 -4.29 -49.03 11.62
CA SER A 150 -3.51 -47.82 11.32
C SER A 150 -4.34 -46.55 11.56
N SER A 151 -3.73 -45.50 12.10
CA SER A 151 -4.38 -44.21 12.31
C SER A 151 -4.74 -43.51 10.98
N GLU A 152 -5.71 -42.60 11.00
CA GLU A 152 -6.05 -41.78 9.82
C GLU A 152 -4.85 -40.97 9.31
N TYR A 153 -3.99 -40.52 10.23
CA TYR A 153 -2.75 -39.80 9.93
C TYR A 153 -1.78 -40.65 9.10
N GLU A 154 -1.54 -41.91 9.48
CA GLU A 154 -0.67 -42.82 8.74
C GLU A 154 -1.23 -43.13 7.33
N ARG A 155 -2.55 -43.25 7.20
CA ARG A 155 -3.20 -43.44 5.88
C ARG A 155 -3.03 -42.22 4.99
N ARG A 156 -3.15 -41.00 5.53
CA ARG A 156 -2.89 -39.76 4.78
C ARG A 156 -1.42 -39.66 4.34
N LEU A 157 -0.48 -40.02 5.21
CA LEU A 157 0.95 -40.05 4.85
C LEU A 157 1.25 -41.02 3.70
N GLN A 158 0.63 -42.21 3.70
CA GLN A 158 0.78 -43.17 2.60
C GLN A 158 0.21 -42.62 1.29
N LEU A 159 -0.96 -41.96 1.31
CA LEU A 159 -1.54 -41.32 0.13
C LEU A 159 -0.64 -40.21 -0.41
N CYS A 160 -0.07 -39.36 0.47
CA CYS A 160 0.87 -38.32 0.06
C CYS A 160 2.15 -38.91 -0.54
N ALA A 161 2.66 -40.02 -0.01
CA ALA A 161 3.82 -40.71 -0.57
C ALA A 161 3.55 -41.24 -1.99
N ILE A 162 2.36 -41.83 -2.22
CA ILE A 162 1.92 -42.31 -3.54
C ILE A 162 1.80 -41.15 -4.54
N GLN A 163 1.17 -40.04 -4.13
CA GLN A 163 1.04 -38.83 -4.97
C GLN A 163 2.42 -38.24 -5.32
N ARG A 164 3.34 -38.19 -4.35
CA ARG A 164 4.72 -37.71 -4.58
C ARG A 164 5.47 -38.59 -5.56
N GLN A 165 5.40 -39.91 -5.40
CA GLN A 165 6.02 -40.85 -6.33
C GLN A 165 5.44 -40.70 -7.73
N ARG A 166 4.11 -40.59 -7.86
CA ARG A 166 3.44 -40.36 -9.14
C ARG A 166 3.90 -39.06 -9.80
N ARG A 167 4.05 -37.97 -9.05
CA ARG A 167 4.60 -36.71 -9.56
C ARG A 167 6.00 -36.91 -10.13
N ILE A 168 6.88 -37.59 -9.40
CA ILE A 168 8.25 -37.91 -9.84
C ILE A 168 8.23 -38.75 -11.11
N ASP A 169 7.37 -39.77 -11.19
CA ASP A 169 7.26 -40.66 -12.35
C ASP A 169 6.80 -39.90 -13.61
N ILE A 170 5.81 -39.00 -13.47
CA ILE A 170 5.33 -38.16 -14.58
C ILE A 170 6.45 -37.24 -15.06
N ILE A 171 7.14 -36.54 -14.15
CA ILE A 171 8.27 -35.66 -14.48
C ILE A 171 9.36 -36.45 -15.21
N SER A 172 9.72 -37.62 -14.68
CA SER A 172 10.77 -38.47 -15.25
C SER A 172 10.41 -38.96 -16.66
N ARG A 173 9.14 -39.32 -16.91
CA ARG A 173 8.70 -39.73 -18.25
C ARG A 173 8.71 -38.59 -19.25
N PHE A 174 8.31 -37.38 -18.84
CA PHE A 174 8.39 -36.18 -19.70
C PHE A 174 9.85 -35.75 -19.95
N ALA A 175 10.72 -35.87 -18.95
CA ALA A 175 12.15 -35.60 -19.08
C ALA A 175 12.87 -36.62 -19.99
N ALA A 176 12.36 -37.85 -20.08
CA ALA A 176 12.88 -38.90 -20.97
C ALA A 176 12.36 -38.79 -22.42
N MET A 177 11.48 -37.84 -22.73
CA MET A 177 11.01 -37.61 -24.11
C MET A 177 12.11 -36.99 -24.98
N ASN A 178 11.90 -37.01 -26.30
CA ASN A 178 12.73 -36.31 -27.26
C ASN A 178 11.89 -35.31 -28.07
N PRO A 179 12.03 -33.99 -27.86
CA PRO A 179 12.92 -33.34 -26.91
C PRO A 179 12.47 -33.52 -25.44
N PRO A 180 13.39 -33.44 -24.47
CA PRO A 180 13.07 -33.56 -23.06
C PRO A 180 12.23 -32.37 -22.60
N ILE A 181 11.17 -32.64 -21.83
CA ILE A 181 10.32 -31.60 -21.24
C ILE A 181 10.75 -31.39 -19.79
N SER A 182 11.27 -30.20 -19.48
CA SER A 182 11.77 -29.86 -18.15
C SER A 182 10.64 -29.70 -17.13
N ILE A 183 11.01 -29.82 -15.85
CA ILE A 183 10.09 -29.59 -14.73
C ILE A 183 9.53 -28.16 -14.74
N ASP A 184 10.33 -27.17 -15.16
CA ASP A 184 9.92 -25.75 -15.19
C ASP A 184 8.81 -25.49 -16.20
N ILE A 185 8.81 -26.23 -17.33
CA ILE A 185 7.72 -26.17 -18.32
C ILE A 185 6.45 -26.76 -17.70
N LEU A 186 6.56 -27.93 -17.06
CA LEU A 186 5.42 -28.62 -16.45
C LEU A 186 4.79 -27.80 -15.31
N GLN A 187 5.60 -27.16 -14.47
CA GLN A 187 5.12 -26.33 -13.37
C GLN A 187 4.34 -25.08 -13.83
N GLN A 188 4.59 -24.61 -15.06
CA GLN A 188 3.86 -23.49 -15.65
C GLN A 188 2.56 -23.92 -16.36
N CYS A 189 2.30 -25.23 -16.48
CA CYS A 189 1.02 -25.73 -16.99
C CYS A 189 -0.02 -25.76 -15.87
N GLU A 190 -1.14 -25.05 -16.08
CA GLU A 190 -2.24 -24.92 -15.12
C GLU A 190 -2.78 -26.28 -14.63
N ASP A 191 -2.87 -27.27 -15.52
CA ASP A 191 -3.44 -28.57 -15.17
C ASP A 191 -2.42 -29.57 -14.60
N PHE A 192 -1.13 -29.25 -14.57
CA PHE A 192 -0.10 -30.21 -14.16
C PHE A 192 -0.35 -30.76 -12.75
N GLU A 193 -0.73 -29.90 -11.80
CA GLU A 193 -1.05 -30.32 -10.43
C GLU A 193 -2.17 -31.37 -10.38
N LYS A 194 -3.20 -31.21 -11.21
CA LYS A 194 -4.36 -32.12 -11.27
C LYS A 194 -3.98 -33.53 -11.74
N THR A 195 -2.90 -33.68 -12.49
CA THR A 195 -2.48 -34.96 -13.09
C THR A 195 -1.91 -35.97 -12.09
N TRP A 196 -1.36 -35.51 -10.97
CA TRP A 196 -0.75 -36.34 -9.93
C TRP A 196 -1.49 -36.35 -8.59
N LYS A 197 -2.58 -35.57 -8.44
CA LYS A 197 -3.51 -35.66 -7.29
C LYS A 197 -4.14 -37.06 -7.12
N PRO A 198 -4.52 -37.80 -8.18
CA PRO A 198 -5.08 -39.14 -8.01
C PRO A 198 -4.03 -40.15 -7.52
N ALA A 199 -4.32 -40.83 -6.41
CA ALA A 199 -3.45 -41.86 -5.82
C ALA A 199 -3.58 -43.23 -6.53
N VAL A 200 -3.47 -43.25 -7.86
CA VAL A 200 -3.49 -44.47 -8.68
C VAL A 200 -2.13 -44.68 -9.37
N PRO A 201 -1.73 -45.92 -9.69
CA PRO A 201 -0.49 -46.18 -10.43
C PRO A 201 -0.46 -45.49 -11.80
N LEU A 202 0.72 -45.03 -12.23
CA LEU A 202 0.91 -44.41 -13.54
C LEU A 202 1.03 -45.48 -14.64
N THR A 203 -0.10 -45.92 -15.19
CA THR A 203 -0.12 -46.81 -16.37
C THR A 203 0.18 -46.05 -17.66
N ASN A 204 0.57 -46.76 -18.72
CA ASN A 204 0.81 -46.14 -20.04
C ASN A 204 -0.44 -45.45 -20.60
N ARG A 205 -1.63 -46.00 -20.37
CA ARG A 205 -2.90 -45.38 -20.77
C ARG A 205 -3.17 -44.08 -20.00
N ILE A 206 -2.92 -44.08 -18.68
CA ILE A 206 -3.08 -42.87 -17.85
C ILE A 206 -2.08 -41.81 -18.30
N PHE A 207 -0.83 -42.19 -18.56
CA PHE A 207 0.18 -41.28 -19.06
C PHE A 207 -0.20 -40.70 -20.44
N ALA A 208 -0.76 -41.51 -21.35
CA ALA A 208 -1.28 -41.02 -22.64
C ALA A 208 -2.38 -39.96 -22.46
N ASN A 209 -3.31 -40.17 -21.53
CA ASN A 209 -4.35 -39.17 -21.22
C ASN A 209 -3.75 -37.88 -20.64
N ILE A 210 -2.75 -38.01 -19.76
CA ILE A 210 -2.00 -36.87 -19.22
C ILE A 210 -1.31 -36.09 -20.35
N THR A 211 -0.65 -36.79 -21.29
CA THR A 211 -0.01 -36.13 -22.44
C THR A 211 -1.00 -35.43 -23.35
N HIS A 212 -2.19 -35.99 -23.55
CA HIS A 212 -3.25 -35.36 -24.35
C HIS A 212 -3.77 -34.08 -23.67
N SER A 213 -3.93 -34.10 -22.34
CA SER A 213 -4.37 -32.94 -21.56
C SER A 213 -3.29 -31.84 -21.47
N LEU A 214 -2.04 -32.22 -21.16
CA LEU A 214 -0.96 -31.25 -20.97
C LEU A 214 -0.31 -30.80 -22.27
N GLY A 215 -0.41 -31.56 -23.36
CA GLY A 215 0.25 -31.26 -24.63
C GLY A 215 0.04 -29.82 -25.13
N PRO A 216 -1.21 -29.32 -25.24
CA PRO A 216 -1.47 -27.94 -25.64
C PRO A 216 -0.83 -26.89 -24.71
N GLN A 217 -0.86 -27.13 -23.39
CA GLN A 217 -0.26 -26.22 -22.40
C GLN A 217 1.27 -26.24 -22.46
N ILE A 218 1.86 -27.43 -22.59
CA ILE A 218 3.30 -27.62 -22.79
C ILE A 218 3.74 -26.86 -24.05
N LYS A 219 3.00 -26.97 -25.16
CA LYS A 219 3.29 -26.20 -26.38
C LYS A 219 3.25 -24.70 -26.13
N ALA A 220 2.20 -24.19 -25.48
CA ALA A 220 2.06 -22.77 -25.20
C ALA A 220 3.21 -22.24 -24.32
N VAL A 221 3.59 -22.97 -23.26
CA VAL A 221 4.71 -22.62 -22.39
C VAL A 221 6.04 -22.67 -23.14
N ARG A 222 6.27 -23.69 -23.97
CA ARG A 222 7.48 -23.80 -24.80
C ARG A 222 7.61 -22.63 -25.78
N ILE A 223 6.55 -22.28 -26.51
CA ILE A 223 6.54 -21.11 -27.41
C ILE A 223 6.84 -19.83 -26.63
N LYS A 224 6.25 -19.67 -25.43
CA LYS A 224 6.49 -18.53 -24.55
C LYS A 224 7.94 -18.45 -24.08
N GLN A 225 8.60 -19.56 -23.77
CA GLN A 225 10.01 -19.60 -23.40
C GLN A 225 10.93 -19.32 -24.59
N CYS A 226 10.71 -20.00 -25.73
CA CYS A 226 11.54 -19.82 -26.93
C CYS A 226 11.51 -18.38 -27.43
N LYS A 227 10.34 -17.73 -27.50
CA LYS A 227 10.28 -16.34 -27.96
C LYS A 227 11.07 -15.37 -27.05
N ARG A 228 11.07 -15.61 -25.73
CA ARG A 228 11.84 -14.81 -24.76
C ARG A 228 13.33 -15.03 -24.93
N GLU A 229 13.75 -16.29 -25.02
CA GLU A 229 15.15 -16.64 -25.20
C GLU A 229 15.71 -16.06 -26.51
N TRP A 230 15.00 -16.24 -27.63
CA TRP A 230 15.42 -15.71 -28.92
C TRP A 230 15.44 -14.18 -28.94
N TYR A 231 14.48 -13.52 -28.29
CA TYR A 231 14.53 -12.08 -28.12
C TYR A 231 15.70 -11.63 -27.26
N LEU A 232 16.03 -12.33 -26.17
CA LEU A 232 17.19 -11.99 -25.34
C LEU A 232 18.50 -12.15 -26.12
N ARG A 233 18.64 -13.19 -26.95
CA ARG A 233 19.79 -13.35 -27.85
C ARG A 233 19.88 -12.21 -28.86
N LEU A 234 18.76 -11.87 -29.50
CA LEU A 234 18.68 -10.72 -30.41
C LEU A 234 18.99 -9.41 -29.70
N HIS A 235 18.49 -9.21 -28.48
CA HIS A 235 18.74 -8.03 -27.67
C HIS A 235 20.22 -7.90 -27.33
N VAL A 236 20.88 -8.98 -26.89
CA VAL A 236 22.33 -8.99 -26.62
C VAL A 236 23.13 -8.64 -27.89
N ALA A 237 22.81 -9.26 -29.02
CA ALA A 237 23.47 -8.96 -30.30
C ALA A 237 23.19 -7.53 -30.78
N ALA A 238 21.98 -7.03 -30.57
CA ALA A 238 21.61 -5.68 -30.93
C ALA A 238 22.33 -4.65 -30.04
N MET A 239 22.49 -4.91 -28.75
CA MET A 239 23.13 -4.00 -27.78
C MET A 239 24.67 -4.07 -27.76
N GLU A 240 25.28 -4.82 -28.66
CA GLU A 240 26.73 -4.84 -28.83
C GLU A 240 27.28 -3.41 -29.05
N GLY A 241 28.31 -3.03 -28.29
CA GLY A 241 28.91 -1.69 -28.32
C GLY A 241 28.20 -0.64 -27.45
N ILE A 242 27.04 -0.95 -26.87
CA ILE A 242 26.37 -0.09 -25.90
C ILE A 242 26.91 -0.40 -24.49
N PRO A 243 27.22 0.62 -23.65
CA PRO A 243 27.70 0.38 -22.30
C PRO A 243 26.78 -0.56 -21.50
N GLU A 244 27.38 -1.46 -20.72
CA GLU A 244 26.67 -2.50 -19.97
C GLU A 244 25.54 -1.94 -19.10
N ILE A 245 25.78 -0.74 -18.57
CA ILE A 245 24.83 0.06 -17.81
C ILE A 245 23.50 0.19 -18.57
N TRP A 246 23.55 0.54 -19.85
CA TRP A 246 22.38 0.72 -20.70
C TRP A 246 21.85 -0.59 -21.30
N SER A 247 22.66 -1.64 -21.42
CA SER A 247 22.23 -2.92 -22.01
C SER A 247 21.62 -3.91 -21.01
N ASN A 248 22.01 -3.91 -19.74
CA ASN A 248 21.63 -4.98 -18.80
C ASN A 248 20.24 -4.88 -18.16
N TYR A 249 19.38 -4.01 -18.69
CA TYR A 249 18.02 -3.85 -18.17
C TYR A 249 17.08 -4.99 -18.60
N MET A 250 17.38 -5.73 -19.65
CA MET A 250 16.52 -6.80 -20.14
C MET A 250 17.09 -8.17 -19.73
N ASN A 251 16.29 -8.96 -19.01
CA ASN A 251 16.67 -10.32 -18.60
C ASN A 251 15.44 -11.24 -18.50
N MET A 252 15.67 -12.54 -18.27
CA MET A 252 14.58 -13.52 -18.14
C MET A 252 13.61 -13.19 -17.00
N GLU A 253 14.11 -12.69 -15.87
CA GLU A 253 13.32 -12.35 -14.68
C GLU A 253 12.29 -11.24 -14.98
N ARG A 254 12.69 -10.20 -15.70
CA ARG A 254 11.77 -9.14 -16.14
C ARG A 254 10.71 -9.62 -17.12
N PHE A 255 11.00 -10.64 -17.91
CA PHE A 255 9.96 -11.23 -18.76
C PHE A 255 8.90 -12.00 -17.95
N TYR A 256 9.21 -12.52 -16.77
CA TYR A 256 8.21 -13.24 -15.95
C TYR A 256 7.17 -12.31 -15.33
N ASN A 257 7.52 -11.05 -15.06
CA ASN A 257 6.61 -10.03 -14.55
C ASN A 257 6.10 -9.15 -15.69
N ASP A 258 4.90 -9.43 -16.22
CA ASP A 258 4.31 -8.70 -17.36
C ASP A 258 4.19 -7.18 -17.09
N ASP A 259 3.87 -6.80 -15.86
CA ASP A 259 3.82 -5.40 -15.42
C ASP A 259 5.20 -4.71 -15.46
N SER A 260 6.29 -5.47 -15.27
CA SER A 260 7.66 -4.93 -15.32
C SER A 260 8.15 -4.69 -16.75
N LEU A 261 7.59 -5.39 -17.74
CA LEU A 261 7.89 -5.14 -19.14
C LEU A 261 7.33 -3.77 -19.58
N HIS A 262 6.19 -3.35 -19.01
CA HIS A 262 5.55 -2.08 -19.32
C HIS A 262 6.29 -0.85 -18.78
N SER A 263 6.92 -0.96 -17.61
CA SER A 263 7.70 0.13 -17.01
C SER A 263 9.13 0.22 -17.54
N ALA A 264 9.69 -0.86 -18.09
CA ALA A 264 11.10 -0.93 -18.47
C ALA A 264 11.41 -0.67 -19.97
N THR A 265 10.39 -0.58 -20.85
CA THR A 265 10.60 -0.58 -22.31
C THR A 265 9.89 0.56 -23.03
N SER A 266 10.55 1.10 -24.06
CA SER A 266 9.99 2.22 -24.84
C SER A 266 8.77 1.79 -25.67
N ARG A 267 7.94 2.74 -26.15
CA ARG A 267 6.80 2.42 -27.04
C ARG A 267 7.26 1.73 -28.33
N GLY A 268 8.38 2.19 -28.90
CA GLY A 268 8.97 1.61 -30.10
C GLY A 268 9.45 0.18 -29.87
N GLU A 269 10.12 -0.05 -28.74
CA GLU A 269 10.58 -1.36 -28.31
C GLU A 269 9.41 -2.32 -28.04
N ARG A 270 8.36 -1.88 -27.35
CA ARG A 270 7.15 -2.71 -27.13
C ARG A 270 6.48 -3.09 -28.44
N ALA A 271 6.36 -2.15 -29.37
CA ALA A 271 5.78 -2.44 -30.68
C ALA A 271 6.63 -3.45 -31.45
N PHE A 272 7.96 -3.32 -31.38
CA PHE A 272 8.91 -4.27 -31.96
C PHE A 272 8.80 -5.67 -31.31
N ILE A 273 8.87 -5.76 -29.98
CA ILE A 273 8.73 -7.02 -29.22
C ILE A 273 7.42 -7.71 -29.58
N ARG A 274 6.29 -6.98 -29.64
CA ARG A 274 4.99 -7.56 -30.00
C ARG A 274 5.02 -8.15 -31.40
N ARG A 275 5.51 -7.41 -32.41
CA ARG A 275 5.63 -7.92 -33.79
C ARG A 275 6.52 -9.16 -33.85
N PHE A 276 7.70 -9.08 -33.23
CA PHE A 276 8.67 -10.17 -33.16
C PHE A 276 8.07 -11.43 -32.53
N PHE A 277 7.37 -11.28 -31.40
CA PHE A 277 6.68 -12.39 -30.73
C PHE A 277 5.52 -12.95 -31.55
N THR A 278 4.77 -12.12 -32.28
CA THR A 278 3.73 -12.59 -33.19
C THR A 278 4.32 -13.47 -34.28
N THR A 279 5.41 -13.02 -34.94
CA THR A 279 6.05 -13.81 -36.01
C THR A 279 6.58 -15.15 -35.51
N ILE A 280 7.23 -15.18 -34.34
CA ILE A 280 7.69 -16.44 -33.73
C ILE A 280 6.51 -17.36 -33.42
N THR A 281 5.43 -16.79 -32.86
CA THR A 281 4.24 -17.57 -32.49
C THR A 281 3.61 -18.19 -33.74
N GLU A 282 3.46 -17.43 -34.82
CA GLU A 282 2.93 -17.91 -36.11
C GLU A 282 3.78 -19.03 -36.70
N GLN A 283 5.12 -18.88 -36.70
CA GLN A 283 6.02 -19.92 -37.19
C GLN A 283 5.93 -21.21 -36.36
N LEU A 284 5.86 -21.09 -35.02
CA LEU A 284 5.81 -22.23 -34.13
C LEU A 284 4.40 -22.85 -33.99
N ASN A 285 3.36 -22.16 -34.47
CA ASN A 285 1.98 -22.61 -34.28
C ASN A 285 1.68 -23.94 -35.00
N ASN A 286 2.42 -24.28 -36.05
CA ASN A 286 2.22 -25.52 -36.79
C ASN A 286 2.96 -26.73 -36.18
N TYR A 287 3.81 -26.52 -35.18
CA TYR A 287 4.58 -27.58 -34.53
C TYR A 287 3.76 -28.28 -33.44
N HIS A 288 3.92 -29.60 -33.31
CA HIS A 288 3.35 -30.36 -32.20
C HIS A 288 4.14 -30.13 -30.89
N TRP A 289 3.49 -30.34 -29.76
CA TRP A 289 4.06 -30.10 -28.42
C TRP A 289 5.27 -30.97 -28.10
N ASN A 290 5.43 -32.10 -28.79
CA ASN A 290 6.51 -33.08 -28.63
C ASN A 290 7.56 -33.03 -29.76
N GLN A 291 7.54 -32.01 -30.62
CA GLN A 291 8.55 -31.82 -31.65
C GLN A 291 9.66 -30.87 -31.15
N ALA A 292 10.88 -31.06 -31.66
CA ALA A 292 11.92 -30.05 -31.55
C ALA A 292 11.50 -28.83 -32.37
N PHE A 293 11.63 -27.64 -31.77
CA PHE A 293 11.42 -26.41 -32.53
C PHE A 293 12.67 -26.11 -33.34
N PRO A 294 12.53 -25.56 -34.56
CA PRO A 294 13.67 -25.16 -35.36
C PRO A 294 14.41 -24.00 -34.67
N ASP A 295 15.69 -23.84 -35.01
CA ASP A 295 16.39 -22.61 -34.70
C ASP A 295 15.71 -21.45 -35.44
N PHE A 296 15.62 -20.30 -34.76
CA PHE A 296 15.04 -19.09 -35.32
C PHE A 296 16.16 -18.14 -35.73
N ASP A 297 16.19 -17.80 -37.02
CA ASP A 297 17.13 -16.82 -37.54
C ASP A 297 16.71 -15.41 -37.12
N THR A 298 17.45 -14.84 -36.18
CA THR A 298 17.24 -13.46 -35.71
C THR A 298 17.89 -12.42 -36.60
N THR A 299 18.74 -12.81 -37.56
CA THR A 299 19.52 -11.90 -38.42
C THR A 299 18.67 -10.86 -39.15
N PRO A 300 17.50 -11.20 -39.74
CA PRO A 300 16.65 -10.23 -40.44
C PRO A 300 16.11 -9.11 -39.54
N TYR A 301 16.07 -9.34 -38.22
CA TYR A 301 15.52 -8.40 -37.24
C TYR A 301 16.60 -7.56 -36.55
N LEU A 302 17.88 -7.86 -36.76
CA LEU A 302 18.99 -7.25 -36.02
C LEU A 302 19.09 -5.75 -36.26
N GLU A 303 19.00 -5.29 -37.51
CA GLU A 303 19.10 -3.87 -37.84
C GLU A 303 17.92 -3.05 -37.29
N GLU A 304 16.71 -3.62 -37.33
CA GLU A 304 15.55 -2.98 -36.71
C GLU A 304 15.70 -2.94 -35.18
N ALA A 305 16.16 -4.04 -34.58
CA ALA A 305 16.41 -4.13 -33.15
C ALA A 305 17.45 -3.09 -32.70
N ARG A 306 18.59 -2.97 -33.39
CA ARG A 306 19.62 -1.94 -33.14
C ARG A 306 19.01 -0.55 -33.14
N ARG A 307 18.32 -0.18 -34.22
CA ARG A 307 17.67 1.12 -34.36
C ARG A 307 16.68 1.43 -33.22
N VAL A 308 15.94 0.43 -32.75
CA VAL A 308 14.93 0.62 -31.71
C VAL A 308 15.54 0.66 -30.30
N LEU A 309 16.52 -0.21 -30.03
CA LEU A 309 17.12 -0.41 -28.72
C LEU A 309 18.23 0.59 -28.40
N HIS A 310 18.97 1.07 -29.42
CA HIS A 310 20.02 2.07 -29.25
C HIS A 310 19.45 3.47 -29.05
N ARG A 311 18.28 3.75 -29.63
CA ARG A 311 17.67 5.08 -29.64
C ARG A 311 17.63 5.79 -28.29
N PRO A 312 17.27 5.16 -27.15
CA PRO A 312 17.31 5.83 -25.85
C PRO A 312 18.72 6.26 -25.44
N TYR A 313 19.72 5.40 -25.67
CA TYR A 313 21.12 5.71 -25.38
C TYR A 313 21.68 6.79 -26.31
N GLU A 314 21.43 6.68 -27.61
CA GLU A 314 21.86 7.69 -28.59
C GLU A 314 21.25 9.07 -28.30
N LYS A 315 19.98 9.11 -27.90
CA LYS A 315 19.34 10.36 -27.45
C LYS A 315 20.01 10.92 -26.20
N PHE A 316 20.32 10.06 -25.23
CA PHE A 316 21.03 10.48 -24.03
C PHE A 316 22.41 11.05 -24.37
N GLU A 317 23.22 10.34 -25.17
CA GLU A 317 24.54 10.82 -25.57
C GLU A 317 24.46 12.12 -26.37
N ALA A 318 23.51 12.26 -27.28
CA ALA A 318 23.30 13.50 -28.02
C ALA A 318 22.96 14.67 -27.08
N SER A 319 22.03 14.48 -26.14
CA SER A 319 21.68 15.50 -25.14
C SER A 319 22.84 15.79 -24.19
N ARG A 320 23.64 14.79 -23.81
CA ARG A 320 24.82 14.96 -22.96
C ARG A 320 25.88 15.79 -23.66
N VAL A 321 26.22 15.44 -24.90
CA VAL A 321 27.19 16.16 -25.73
C VAL A 321 26.75 17.61 -25.93
N GLU A 322 25.47 17.83 -26.24
CA GLU A 322 24.93 19.18 -26.39
C GLU A 322 25.02 19.98 -25.08
N LEU A 323 24.60 19.41 -23.95
CA LEU A 323 24.65 20.08 -22.64
C LEU A 323 26.09 20.39 -22.22
N VAL A 324 27.01 19.44 -22.35
CA VAL A 324 28.44 19.61 -22.04
C VAL A 324 29.09 20.62 -22.98
N SER A 325 28.65 20.71 -24.24
CA SER A 325 29.16 21.74 -25.15
C SER A 325 28.79 23.16 -24.71
N ARG A 326 27.62 23.33 -24.07
CA ARG A 326 27.17 24.59 -23.48
C ARG A 326 27.79 24.84 -22.10
N LEU A 327 27.96 23.80 -21.29
CA LEU A 327 28.37 23.86 -19.88
C LEU A 327 29.44 22.79 -19.58
N PRO A 328 30.72 23.03 -19.93
CA PRO A 328 31.76 22.01 -19.89
C PRO A 328 32.06 21.41 -18.51
N HIS A 329 31.91 22.21 -17.44
CA HIS A 329 32.12 21.76 -16.05
C HIS A 329 31.14 20.67 -15.61
N LEU A 330 29.98 20.54 -16.29
CA LEU A 330 29.02 19.49 -15.99
C LEU A 330 29.48 18.09 -16.40
N ASP A 331 30.49 17.94 -17.25
CA ASP A 331 30.91 16.60 -17.72
C ASP A 331 31.40 15.73 -16.56
N ALA A 332 32.24 16.29 -15.68
CA ALA A 332 32.71 15.58 -14.48
C ALA A 332 31.53 15.19 -13.56
N ILE A 333 30.59 16.11 -13.35
CA ILE A 333 29.43 15.89 -12.48
C ILE A 333 28.49 14.83 -13.06
N ILE A 334 28.21 14.87 -14.36
CA ILE A 334 27.39 13.87 -15.03
C ILE A 334 28.06 12.49 -14.95
N ASN A 335 29.38 12.41 -15.15
CA ASN A 335 30.12 11.17 -15.03
C ASN A 335 30.08 10.60 -13.61
N GLU A 336 30.27 11.42 -12.59
CA GLU A 336 30.11 11.02 -11.18
C GLU A 336 28.71 10.48 -10.91
N PHE A 337 27.67 11.18 -11.39
CA PHE A 337 26.30 10.71 -11.24
C PHE A 337 26.05 9.37 -11.95
N LEU A 338 26.69 9.13 -13.09
CA LEU A 338 26.62 7.84 -13.80
C LEU A 338 27.27 6.69 -13.02
N GLU A 339 28.15 6.96 -12.04
CA GLU A 339 28.66 5.90 -11.15
C GLU A 339 27.57 5.44 -10.16
N SER A 340 26.64 6.31 -9.78
CA SER A 340 25.55 5.99 -8.85
C SER A 340 24.50 5.08 -9.48
N ARG A 341 24.20 3.94 -8.83
CA ARG A 341 23.18 2.98 -9.31
C ARG A 341 21.77 3.60 -9.33
N LYS A 342 21.44 4.42 -8.33
CA LYS A 342 20.11 5.07 -8.20
C LYS A 342 19.90 6.06 -9.34
N TYR A 343 20.90 6.90 -9.60
CA TYR A 343 20.86 7.90 -10.67
C TYR A 343 20.78 7.24 -12.06
N ARG A 344 21.60 6.21 -12.30
CA ARG A 344 21.55 5.43 -13.54
C ARG A 344 20.16 4.87 -13.83
N ALA A 345 19.51 4.28 -12.84
CA ALA A 345 18.17 3.72 -13.00
C ALA A 345 17.14 4.80 -13.36
N SER A 346 17.21 5.97 -12.72
CA SER A 346 16.33 7.11 -13.02
C SER A 346 16.57 7.69 -14.41
N LEU A 347 17.82 7.83 -14.87
CA LEU A 347 18.13 8.27 -16.24
C LEU A 347 17.62 7.28 -17.28
N GLN A 348 17.84 5.99 -17.07
CA GLN A 348 17.33 4.96 -17.98
C GLN A 348 15.81 4.99 -18.04
N TYR A 349 15.15 5.19 -16.91
CA TYR A 349 13.71 5.37 -16.86
C TYR A 349 13.29 6.61 -17.65
N LEU A 350 13.92 7.76 -17.43
CA LEU A 350 13.63 9.03 -18.10
C LEU A 350 13.67 8.90 -19.63
N TYR A 351 14.72 8.28 -20.17
CA TYR A 351 14.89 8.14 -21.62
C TYR A 351 14.09 6.98 -22.24
N ARG A 352 13.54 6.07 -21.42
CA ARG A 352 12.71 4.95 -21.88
C ARG A 352 11.22 5.18 -21.71
N HIS A 353 10.81 6.08 -20.80
CA HIS A 353 9.41 6.31 -20.50
C HIS A 353 8.69 7.16 -21.57
N ARG A 354 7.35 7.15 -21.50
CA ARG A 354 6.38 7.62 -22.52
C ARG A 354 6.37 9.14 -22.74
N GLU A 355 6.87 9.91 -21.78
CA GLU A 355 6.68 11.37 -21.65
C GLU A 355 8.02 12.11 -21.68
N TYR A 356 8.95 11.65 -22.52
CA TYR A 356 10.20 12.38 -22.74
C TYR A 356 9.94 13.62 -23.62
N GLU A 357 10.11 14.81 -23.04
CA GLU A 357 10.16 16.11 -23.72
C GLU A 357 11.62 16.58 -23.87
N GLU A 358 11.89 17.41 -24.88
CA GLU A 358 13.18 18.09 -25.04
C GLU A 358 13.43 19.02 -23.83
N GLY A 359 14.61 18.96 -23.22
CA GLY A 359 14.95 19.69 -21.98
C GLY A 359 14.95 18.84 -20.70
N ASN A 360 14.47 17.59 -20.76
CA ASN A 360 14.40 16.71 -19.60
C ASN A 360 15.76 16.35 -18.99
N LEU A 361 16.85 16.26 -19.78
CA LEU A 361 18.19 16.02 -19.22
C LEU A 361 18.69 17.20 -18.41
N GLU A 362 18.57 18.41 -18.96
CA GLU A 362 19.05 19.62 -18.30
C GLU A 362 18.27 19.87 -17.01
N ASN A 363 16.93 19.73 -17.04
CA ASN A 363 16.11 19.80 -15.83
C ASN A 363 16.46 18.73 -14.80
N TYR A 364 16.75 17.51 -15.27
CA TYR A 364 17.18 16.42 -14.39
C TYR A 364 18.55 16.68 -13.76
N VAL A 365 19.54 17.10 -14.56
CA VAL A 365 20.88 17.47 -14.09
C VAL A 365 20.80 18.65 -13.13
N LYS A 366 20.05 19.70 -13.47
CA LYS A 366 19.78 20.86 -12.61
C LYS A 366 19.25 20.43 -11.24
N SER A 367 18.24 19.57 -11.22
CA SER A 367 17.64 19.06 -9.96
C SER A 367 18.63 18.22 -9.16
N LYS A 368 19.44 17.39 -9.83
CA LYS A 368 20.38 16.47 -9.18
C LYS A 368 21.64 17.14 -8.67
N VAL A 369 22.15 18.12 -9.40
CA VAL A 369 23.20 19.03 -8.93
C VAL A 369 22.72 19.76 -7.68
N LEU A 370 21.51 20.31 -7.71
CA LEU A 370 20.94 21.02 -6.57
C LEU A 370 20.77 20.10 -5.34
N GLU A 371 20.18 18.91 -5.52
CA GLU A 371 20.03 17.89 -4.46
C GLU A 371 21.39 17.50 -3.88
N SER A 372 22.37 17.17 -4.72
CA SER A 372 23.71 16.78 -4.29
C SER A 372 24.43 17.89 -3.52
N ARG A 373 24.38 19.13 -4.01
CA ARG A 373 25.01 20.29 -3.36
C ARG A 373 24.35 20.60 -2.02
N PHE A 374 23.02 20.50 -1.94
CA PHE A 374 22.35 20.68 -0.67
C PHE A 374 22.61 19.53 0.30
N ASP A 375 22.60 18.27 -0.13
CA ASP A 375 22.91 17.13 0.74
C ASP A 375 24.31 17.24 1.35
N ALA A 376 25.27 17.81 0.61
CA ALA A 376 26.61 18.08 1.10
C ALA A 376 26.63 19.11 2.26
N VAL A 377 25.76 20.13 2.22
CA VAL A 377 25.69 21.18 3.25
C VAL A 377 24.74 20.81 4.39
N PHE A 378 23.64 20.12 4.06
CA PHE A 378 22.47 19.86 4.89
C PHE A 378 22.09 18.37 4.91
N PRO A 379 22.98 17.46 5.36
CA PRO A 379 22.81 16.00 5.21
C PRO A 379 21.60 15.39 5.95
N ARG A 380 20.81 16.19 6.69
CA ARG A 380 19.67 15.76 7.50
C ARG A 380 18.35 16.47 7.16
N PHE A 381 18.33 17.36 6.17
CA PHE A 381 17.14 18.17 5.88
C PHE A 381 16.39 17.60 4.67
N ARG A 382 15.07 17.39 4.81
CA ARG A 382 14.21 17.05 3.68
C ARG A 382 14.01 18.31 2.84
N ILE A 383 14.66 18.37 1.68
CA ILE A 383 14.38 19.41 0.69
C ILE A 383 13.27 18.87 -0.18
N ASN A 384 12.11 19.50 -0.08
CA ASN A 384 10.96 19.12 -0.89
C ASN A 384 11.11 19.76 -2.27
N ILE A 385 11.68 19.02 -3.22
CA ILE A 385 11.70 19.40 -4.65
C ILE A 385 10.44 18.77 -5.28
N GLU A 386 9.27 19.06 -4.72
CA GLU A 386 8.01 18.45 -5.20
C GLU A 386 7.54 19.11 -6.50
N ASP A 387 7.85 20.40 -6.70
CA ASP A 387 7.62 21.11 -7.96
C ASP A 387 8.71 22.15 -8.17
N TYR A 388 9.56 21.94 -9.19
CA TYR A 388 10.54 22.93 -9.59
C TYR A 388 9.82 24.28 -9.89
N PRO A 389 10.14 25.44 -9.26
CA PRO A 389 11.41 25.80 -8.61
C PRO A 389 11.30 26.35 -7.15
N THR A 390 10.40 25.89 -6.28
CA THR A 390 10.31 26.45 -4.91
C THR A 390 11.27 25.75 -3.94
N ILE A 391 12.43 26.35 -3.68
CA ILE A 391 13.38 25.90 -2.65
C ILE A 391 12.90 26.37 -1.28
N GLN A 392 12.73 25.44 -0.33
CA GLN A 392 12.45 25.74 1.07
C GLN A 392 13.49 25.07 1.97
N ILE A 393 14.16 25.89 2.80
CA ILE A 393 15.16 25.43 3.78
C ILE A 393 14.57 25.64 5.17
N ASN A 394 14.18 24.55 5.83
CA ASN A 394 13.53 24.56 7.15
C ASN A 394 14.54 24.74 8.30
N ARG A 395 15.44 25.71 8.16
CA ARG A 395 16.46 26.10 9.14
C ARG A 395 16.51 27.62 9.18
N LEU A 396 16.46 28.21 10.38
CA LEU A 396 16.54 29.66 10.57
C LEU A 396 17.78 30.22 9.87
N GLY A 397 17.60 31.25 9.03
CA GLY A 397 18.68 31.84 8.24
C GLY A 397 19.13 31.04 7.03
N GLY A 398 18.54 29.87 6.78
CA GLY A 398 18.88 28.99 5.67
C GLY A 398 18.63 29.63 4.31
N MET A 399 17.47 30.26 4.14
CA MET A 399 17.11 30.95 2.90
C MET A 399 17.97 32.20 2.65
N GLU A 400 18.26 32.99 3.67
CA GLU A 400 19.11 34.19 3.59
C GLU A 400 20.57 33.83 3.28
N TRP A 401 21.05 32.70 3.81
CA TRP A 401 22.34 32.15 3.43
C TRP A 401 22.34 31.64 2.00
N TYR A 402 21.33 30.85 1.61
CA TYR A 402 21.22 30.32 0.25
C TYR A 402 21.20 31.45 -0.78
N ASN A 403 20.40 32.49 -0.57
CA ASN A 403 20.31 33.64 -1.49
C ASN A 403 21.65 34.36 -1.70
N ARG A 404 22.56 34.34 -0.71
CA ARG A 404 23.91 34.92 -0.83
C ARG A 404 24.89 34.00 -1.55
N ASN A 405 24.62 32.70 -1.56
CA ASN A 405 25.46 31.68 -2.16
C ASN A 405 24.79 31.05 -3.39
N VAL A 406 23.75 31.69 -3.96
CA VAL A 406 22.92 31.12 -5.03
C VAL A 406 23.76 30.68 -6.22
N ASP A 407 24.85 31.41 -6.51
CA ASP A 407 25.79 31.10 -7.58
C ASP A 407 26.47 29.74 -7.40
N ALA A 408 26.76 29.33 -6.16
CA ALA A 408 27.32 28.02 -5.86
C ALA A 408 26.31 26.89 -6.07
N PHE A 409 25.01 27.17 -6.04
CA PHE A 409 23.93 26.20 -6.29
C PHE A 409 23.40 26.24 -7.73
N ASP A 410 23.76 27.27 -8.49
CA ASP A 410 23.46 27.37 -9.91
C ASP A 410 24.27 26.32 -10.70
N TYR A 411 23.58 25.38 -11.33
CA TYR A 411 24.20 24.34 -12.14
C TYR A 411 24.89 24.91 -13.40
N THR A 412 24.49 26.11 -13.86
CA THR A 412 25.09 26.77 -15.02
C THR A 412 26.46 27.38 -14.71
N LYS A 413 26.81 27.51 -13.42
CA LYS A 413 28.07 28.10 -12.96
C LYS A 413 28.99 27.03 -12.36
N ASP A 414 30.27 27.17 -12.63
CA ASP A 414 31.34 26.39 -12.01
C ASP A 414 31.86 27.09 -10.74
N ALA A 415 30.93 27.39 -9.82
CA ALA A 415 31.21 28.14 -8.59
C ALA A 415 31.14 27.26 -7.33
N TRP A 416 31.02 25.94 -7.49
CA TRP A 416 30.89 25.01 -6.38
C TRP A 416 32.26 24.66 -5.80
N ASP A 417 32.47 25.08 -4.56
CA ASP A 417 33.56 24.62 -3.70
C ASP A 417 32.93 24.11 -2.40
N GLU A 418 32.88 22.78 -2.25
CA GLU A 418 32.19 22.13 -1.14
C GLU A 418 32.75 22.57 0.22
N GLU A 419 34.06 22.73 0.34
CA GLU A 419 34.71 23.09 1.61
C GLU A 419 34.46 24.56 1.96
N VAL A 420 34.54 25.46 0.97
CA VAL A 420 34.24 26.89 1.16
C VAL A 420 32.77 27.10 1.52
N ILE A 421 31.85 26.41 0.84
CA ILE A 421 30.41 26.54 1.08
C ILE A 421 30.03 25.94 2.44
N LYS A 422 30.58 24.79 2.82
CA LYS A 422 30.41 24.23 4.17
C LYS A 422 30.95 25.17 5.24
N ALA A 423 32.12 25.75 5.04
CA ALA A 423 32.70 26.71 5.97
C ALA A 423 31.81 27.96 6.12
N SER A 424 31.33 28.52 5.00
CA SER A 424 30.40 29.65 4.95
C SER A 424 29.09 29.35 5.70
N TRP A 425 28.51 28.16 5.52
CA TRP A 425 27.32 27.75 6.28
C TRP A 425 27.61 27.64 7.78
N ARG A 426 28.72 27.01 8.18
CA ARG A 426 29.09 26.88 9.60
C ARG A 426 29.31 28.23 10.26
N GLU A 427 30.00 29.14 9.59
CA GLU A 427 30.20 30.51 10.07
C GLU A 427 28.87 31.23 10.27
N TRP A 428 27.96 31.10 9.30
CA TRP A 428 26.62 31.68 9.38
C TRP A 428 25.76 31.09 10.50
N ASP A 429 25.69 29.77 10.61
CA ASP A 429 24.93 29.09 11.66
C ASP A 429 25.50 29.42 13.04
N ASN A 430 26.83 29.51 13.19
CA ASN A 430 27.49 29.95 14.41
C ASN A 430 27.13 31.39 14.78
N ALA A 431 27.09 32.31 13.80
CA ALA A 431 26.68 33.69 14.05
C ALA A 431 25.23 33.76 14.54
N ILE A 432 24.30 33.02 13.91
CA ILE A 432 22.91 32.95 14.36
C ILE A 432 22.82 32.33 15.77
N ASN A 433 23.48 31.21 16.02
CA ASN A 433 23.47 30.56 17.33
C ASN A 433 24.02 31.48 18.42
N SER A 434 25.05 32.28 18.11
CA SER A 434 25.61 33.28 19.02
C SER A 434 24.61 34.41 19.33
N ARG A 435 23.88 34.90 18.32
CA ARG A 435 22.82 35.91 18.51
C ARG A 435 21.68 35.37 19.37
N VAL A 436 21.27 34.12 19.15
CA VAL A 436 20.24 33.49 19.98
C VAL A 436 20.73 33.28 21.42
N ALA A 437 21.98 32.86 21.59
CA ALA A 437 22.58 32.75 22.93
C ALA A 437 22.62 34.10 23.65
N SER A 438 22.96 35.19 22.95
CA SER A 438 22.89 36.55 23.49
C SER A 438 21.47 36.91 23.95
N VAL A 439 20.44 36.57 23.18
CA VAL A 439 19.03 36.78 23.59
C VAL A 439 18.70 36.02 24.88
N TYR A 440 19.06 34.73 24.95
CA TYR A 440 18.80 33.92 26.14
C TYR A 440 19.50 34.49 27.37
N ARG A 441 20.77 34.87 27.23
CA ARG A 441 21.53 35.51 28.30
C ARG A 441 20.88 36.83 28.74
N ASN A 442 20.55 37.73 27.81
CA ASN A 442 19.94 39.01 28.14
C ASN A 442 18.61 38.86 28.88
N ILE A 443 17.77 37.88 28.50
CA ILE A 443 16.52 37.61 29.21
C ILE A 443 16.82 37.05 30.60
N ILE A 444 17.65 36.02 30.73
CA ILE A 444 17.96 35.40 32.03
C ILE A 444 18.56 36.41 33.02
N GLU A 445 19.49 37.26 32.57
CA GLU A 445 20.17 38.23 33.44
C GLU A 445 19.25 39.35 33.95
N LYS A 446 18.19 39.68 33.20
CA LYS A 446 17.24 40.74 33.56
C LYS A 446 15.94 40.21 34.15
N CYS A 447 15.65 38.93 33.98
CA CYS A 447 14.38 38.33 34.38
C CYS A 447 14.28 38.23 35.91
N ASN A 448 13.09 38.49 36.43
CA ASN A 448 12.76 38.19 37.81
C ASN A 448 13.02 36.68 38.08
N PRO A 449 13.89 36.32 39.04
CA PRO A 449 14.25 34.94 39.32
C PRO A 449 13.06 34.01 39.58
N ASP A 450 11.96 34.53 40.13
CA ASP A 450 10.77 33.74 40.46
C ASP A 450 10.10 33.17 39.19
N LEU A 451 10.22 33.85 38.05
CA LEU A 451 9.68 33.40 36.76
C LEU A 451 10.54 32.29 36.09
N LEU A 452 11.78 32.12 36.57
CA LEU A 452 12.73 31.12 36.08
C LEU A 452 12.72 29.84 36.93
N LEU A 453 11.93 29.82 38.01
CA LEU A 453 11.71 28.62 38.81
C LEU A 453 10.94 27.58 38.00
N ASN A 454 11.31 26.32 38.19
CA ASN A 454 10.64 25.21 37.51
C ASN A 454 9.27 24.94 38.17
N GLU A 455 8.20 25.09 37.41
CA GLU A 455 6.88 24.60 37.85
C GLU A 455 6.78 23.09 37.61
N PRO A 456 6.11 22.33 38.51
CA PRO A 456 6.07 20.86 38.44
C PRO A 456 5.65 20.28 37.08
N ASP A 457 4.79 20.99 36.35
CA ASP A 457 4.17 20.49 35.10
C ASP A 457 4.75 21.10 33.82
N LYS A 458 5.61 22.13 33.90
CA LYS A 458 6.06 22.94 32.74
C LYS A 458 6.79 22.14 31.66
N PHE A 459 7.43 21.04 32.05
CA PHE A 459 8.16 20.15 31.15
C PHE A 459 7.61 18.73 31.14
N ASN A 460 6.42 18.45 31.69
CA ASN A 460 5.82 17.11 31.75
C ASN A 460 6.77 16.01 32.29
N GLY A 461 7.72 16.37 33.16
CA GLY A 461 8.76 15.45 33.68
C GLY A 461 10.02 15.29 32.82
N GLU A 462 10.15 16.00 31.69
CA GLU A 462 11.26 15.87 30.72
C GLU A 462 12.42 16.85 30.95
N LEU A 463 12.47 17.55 32.09
CA LEU A 463 13.48 18.60 32.32
C LEU A 463 14.92 18.08 32.22
N GLU A 464 15.20 16.88 32.73
CA GLU A 464 16.54 16.27 32.65
C GLU A 464 16.95 15.99 31.20
N ASP A 465 16.02 15.50 30.38
CA ASP A 465 16.24 15.24 28.95
C ASP A 465 16.47 16.54 28.17
N LEU A 466 15.71 17.60 28.50
CA LEU A 466 15.88 18.92 27.90
C LEU A 466 17.23 19.55 28.26
N ILE A 467 17.69 19.39 29.49
CA ILE A 467 19.02 19.85 29.93
C ILE A 467 20.10 19.05 29.20
N PHE A 468 19.95 17.73 29.09
CA PHE A 468 20.88 16.89 28.34
C PHE A 468 20.98 17.32 26.87
N HIS A 469 19.85 17.59 26.21
CA HIS A 469 19.83 18.11 24.85
C HIS A 469 20.41 19.52 24.72
N LEU A 470 20.20 20.38 25.71
CA LEU A 470 20.82 21.71 25.76
C LEU A 470 22.35 21.58 25.83
N GLN A 471 22.90 20.70 26.67
CA GLN A 471 24.34 20.53 26.82
C GLN A 471 25.05 20.03 25.55
N GLN A 472 24.30 19.44 24.62
CA GLN A 472 24.78 19.02 23.31
C GLN A 472 24.56 20.07 22.22
N SER A 473 23.92 21.19 22.54
CA SER A 473 23.54 22.20 21.55
C SER A 473 24.67 23.19 21.27
N PRO A 474 24.71 23.81 20.07
CA PRO A 474 25.77 24.74 19.68
C PRO A 474 25.88 25.99 20.57
N GLU A 475 24.81 26.34 21.28
CA GLU A 475 24.74 27.51 22.16
C GLU A 475 25.33 27.23 23.55
N TRP A 476 25.40 25.97 23.97
CA TRP A 476 25.84 25.61 25.32
C TRP A 476 27.21 26.15 25.71
N PRO A 477 28.24 26.13 24.84
CA PRO A 477 29.53 26.74 25.16
C PRO A 477 29.43 28.24 25.51
N LEU A 478 28.42 28.95 24.99
CA LEU A 478 28.17 30.37 25.23
C LEU A 478 27.28 30.66 26.44
N LEU A 479 26.65 29.63 27.01
CA LEU A 479 25.66 29.72 28.08
C LEU A 479 25.99 28.85 29.31
N SER A 480 27.10 28.09 29.25
CA SER A 480 27.47 27.11 30.28
C SER A 480 27.74 27.69 31.67
N ASP A 481 27.92 29.00 31.77
CA ASP A 481 28.05 29.76 33.01
C ASP A 481 26.69 30.07 33.69
N LEU A 482 25.57 29.91 32.99
CA LEU A 482 24.22 30.16 33.50
C LEU A 482 23.55 28.87 34.00
N ASN A 483 22.48 29.02 34.77
CA ASN A 483 21.69 27.88 35.25
C ASN A 483 20.98 27.16 34.07
N PRO A 484 21.23 25.85 33.84
CA PRO A 484 20.64 25.10 32.74
C PRO A 484 19.10 25.05 32.79
N THR A 485 18.51 25.03 33.98
CA THR A 485 17.04 25.07 34.15
C THR A 485 16.47 26.39 33.64
N ALA A 486 17.09 27.52 33.99
CA ALA A 486 16.67 28.84 33.52
C ALA A 486 16.78 28.96 31.99
N ILE A 487 17.84 28.40 31.40
CA ILE A 487 18.00 28.35 29.94
C ILE A 487 16.89 27.53 29.30
N CYS A 488 16.55 26.36 29.85
CA CYS A 488 15.45 25.53 29.35
C CYS A 488 14.10 26.26 29.40
N VAL A 489 13.82 26.98 30.49
CA VAL A 489 12.59 27.80 30.62
C VAL A 489 12.53 28.88 29.54
N VAL A 490 13.59 29.67 29.38
CA VAL A 490 13.63 30.74 28.37
C VAL A 490 13.59 30.18 26.95
N LYS A 491 14.31 29.09 26.69
CA LYS A 491 14.33 28.41 25.38
C LYS A 491 12.96 27.84 25.00
N GLN A 492 12.17 27.36 25.97
CA GLN A 492 10.83 26.87 25.74
C GLN A 492 9.87 28.01 25.38
N MET A 493 9.90 29.12 26.13
CA MET A 493 9.09 30.31 25.83
C MET A 493 9.47 30.94 24.48
N LEU A 494 10.74 30.85 24.10
CA LEU A 494 11.24 31.37 22.83
C LEU A 494 11.37 30.31 21.73
N VAL A 495 10.74 29.15 21.85
CA VAL A 495 10.91 28.06 20.87
C VAL A 495 10.50 28.50 19.45
N GLY A 496 9.52 29.40 19.35
CA GLY A 496 9.01 29.96 18.10
C GLY A 496 10.04 30.74 17.28
N ILE A 497 11.05 31.35 17.92
CA ILE A 497 12.04 32.18 17.19
C ILE A 497 12.96 31.32 16.31
N ARG A 498 13.07 30.02 16.57
CA ARG A 498 13.89 29.06 15.81
C ARG A 498 13.10 28.19 14.84
N ARG A 499 11.80 28.02 15.08
CA ARG A 499 10.95 27.17 14.25
C ARG A 499 10.52 27.93 13.00
N VAL A 500 10.92 27.39 11.85
CA VAL A 500 10.48 27.87 10.52
C VAL A 500 9.17 27.19 10.09
N SER A 501 8.60 26.29 10.91
CA SER A 501 7.60 25.28 10.50
C SER A 501 6.30 25.84 9.87
N ASP A 502 6.11 25.34 8.64
CA ASP A 502 4.94 25.08 7.79
C ASP A 502 3.92 26.20 7.53
N MET A 503 4.12 26.92 6.42
CA MET A 503 3.10 27.69 5.70
C MET A 503 1.90 26.83 5.19
N HIS A 504 1.75 25.56 5.59
CA HIS A 504 0.88 24.59 4.89
C HIS A 504 -0.16 23.87 5.77
N THR A 505 -0.32 24.21 7.05
CA THR A 505 -1.48 23.71 7.81
C THR A 505 -2.71 24.59 7.66
N GLY A 506 -3.10 24.98 6.44
CA GLY A 506 -4.45 25.46 6.10
C GLY A 506 -5.12 26.50 7.02
N GLN A 507 -4.35 27.18 7.87
CA GLN A 507 -4.82 28.20 8.79
C GLN A 507 -4.58 29.52 8.08
N ASP A 508 -5.69 30.23 7.90
CA ASP A 508 -5.76 31.53 7.28
C ASP A 508 -4.69 32.46 7.87
N PRO A 509 -3.91 33.20 7.05
CA PRO A 509 -3.10 34.33 7.51
C PRO A 509 -3.89 35.33 8.36
N ASP A 510 -5.22 35.34 8.23
CA ASP A 510 -6.16 36.16 8.97
C ASP A 510 -6.40 35.68 10.42
N SER A 511 -5.76 34.58 10.85
CA SER A 511 -5.81 34.07 12.23
C SER A 511 -4.50 34.30 13.01
N ASP A 512 -3.80 35.43 12.80
CA ASP A 512 -2.68 35.87 13.67
C ASP A 512 -3.19 36.27 15.05
N PHE A 513 -3.61 35.27 15.82
CA PHE A 513 -4.13 35.42 17.16
C PHE A 513 -3.03 36.08 18.01
N HIS A 514 -3.33 37.30 18.48
CA HIS A 514 -2.44 38.14 19.27
C HIS A 514 -1.15 38.64 18.58
N ASP A 515 -1.05 38.80 17.26
CA ASP A 515 0.19 39.30 16.58
C ASP A 515 1.45 38.44 16.81
N THR A 516 1.31 37.23 17.38
CA THR A 516 2.44 36.39 17.79
C THR A 516 3.25 35.94 16.58
N TRP A 517 2.60 35.70 15.44
CA TRP A 517 3.27 35.29 14.22
C TRP A 517 4.04 36.45 13.58
N ARG A 518 3.45 37.65 13.55
CA ARG A 518 4.14 38.86 13.09
C ARG A 518 5.38 39.16 13.94
N SER A 519 5.28 39.03 15.27
CA SER A 519 6.40 39.20 16.20
C SER A 519 7.50 38.17 15.96
N ARG A 520 7.16 36.88 15.79
CA ARG A 520 8.12 35.82 15.44
C ARG A 520 8.85 36.13 14.13
N ARG A 521 8.14 36.52 13.08
CA ARG A 521 8.75 36.87 11.77
C ARG A 521 9.72 38.05 11.89
N ASN A 522 9.35 39.08 12.64
CA ASN A 522 10.22 40.24 12.88
C ASN A 522 11.50 39.82 13.62
N ILE A 523 11.38 39.02 14.68
CA ILE A 523 12.52 38.48 15.43
C ILE A 523 13.42 37.63 14.52
N GLN A 524 12.84 36.75 13.71
CA GLN A 524 13.59 35.92 12.77
C GLN A 524 14.38 36.79 11.78
N ALA A 525 13.77 37.85 11.23
CA ALA A 525 14.46 38.79 10.34
C ALA A 525 15.61 39.54 11.04
N LEU A 526 15.46 39.88 12.33
CA LEU A 526 16.54 40.49 13.13
C LEU A 526 17.67 39.49 13.42
N LEU A 527 17.32 38.23 13.72
CA LEU A 527 18.29 37.15 13.94
C LEU A 527 19.09 36.82 12.68
N THR A 528 18.48 36.92 11.50
CA THR A 528 19.10 36.62 10.20
C THR A 528 19.62 37.87 9.47
N ALA A 529 19.58 39.03 10.12
CA ALA A 529 20.10 40.28 9.54
C ALA A 529 21.60 40.18 9.22
N LEU A 530 22.03 40.84 8.14
CA LEU A 530 23.45 40.94 7.81
C LEU A 530 24.23 41.65 8.93
N PRO A 531 25.53 41.34 9.13
CA PRO A 531 26.33 41.98 10.17
C PRO A 531 26.27 43.51 10.17
N ALA A 532 26.23 44.15 8.99
CA ALA A 532 26.12 45.61 8.87
C ALA A 532 24.78 46.19 9.35
N ASN A 533 23.72 45.38 9.33
CA ASN A 533 22.36 45.77 9.71
C ASN A 533 21.92 45.15 11.04
N TYR A 534 22.77 44.31 11.64
CA TYR A 534 22.48 43.64 12.89
C TYR A 534 22.50 44.66 14.02
N ASN A 535 21.38 44.74 14.73
CA ASN A 535 21.24 45.61 15.89
C ASN A 535 20.79 44.75 17.07
N GLU A 536 21.74 44.46 17.96
CA GLU A 536 21.52 43.60 19.12
C GLU A 536 20.48 44.19 20.09
N GLY A 537 20.48 45.51 20.30
CA GLY A 537 19.47 46.17 21.13
C GLY A 537 18.05 46.00 20.60
N LYS A 538 17.84 46.19 19.29
CA LYS A 538 16.53 45.95 18.66
C LYS A 538 16.09 44.50 18.75
N LEU A 539 17.04 43.56 18.62
CA LEU A 539 16.75 42.14 18.79
C LEU A 539 16.34 41.84 20.23
N TRP A 540 17.07 42.34 21.21
CA TRP A 540 16.72 42.19 22.62
C TRP A 540 15.34 42.78 22.91
N ASP A 541 15.06 44.01 22.48
CA ASP A 541 13.75 44.65 22.71
C ASP A 541 12.60 43.83 22.10
N ALA A 542 12.77 43.32 20.88
CA ALA A 542 11.77 42.49 20.22
C ALA A 542 11.56 41.16 20.94
N CYS A 543 12.65 40.49 21.34
CA CYS A 543 12.58 39.22 22.07
C CYS A 543 12.04 39.39 23.49
N SER A 544 12.33 40.50 24.18
CA SER A 544 11.79 40.80 25.51
C SER A 544 10.27 40.97 25.48
N ARG A 545 9.74 41.74 24.52
CA ARG A 545 8.28 41.88 24.32
C ARG A 545 7.64 40.54 24.00
N TYR A 546 8.22 39.82 23.05
CA TYR A 546 7.72 38.50 22.68
C TYR A 546 7.77 37.50 23.85
N PHE A 547 8.79 37.59 24.72
CA PHE A 547 8.85 36.79 25.94
C PHE A 547 7.76 37.17 26.95
N ASN A 548 7.52 38.47 27.19
CA ASN A 548 6.40 38.93 28.03
C ASN A 548 5.07 38.36 27.53
N GLN A 549 4.84 38.51 26.23
CA GLN A 549 3.63 38.05 25.58
C GLN A 549 3.43 36.54 25.71
N GLU A 550 4.43 35.73 25.35
CA GLU A 550 4.35 34.26 25.46
C GLU A 550 4.20 33.80 26.91
N TYR A 551 4.90 34.46 27.85
CA TYR A 551 4.75 34.16 29.26
C TYR A 551 3.31 34.40 29.71
N ILE A 552 2.76 35.60 29.49
CA ILE A 552 1.39 35.95 29.87
C ILE A 552 0.38 35.01 29.20
N SER A 553 0.50 34.75 27.89
CA SER A 553 -0.40 33.84 27.18
C SER A 553 -0.36 32.40 27.70
N HIS A 554 0.80 31.93 28.17
CA HIS A 554 0.92 30.59 28.73
C HIS A 554 0.17 30.44 30.06
N TYR A 555 0.16 31.49 30.90
CA TYR A 555 -0.58 31.50 32.17
C TYR A 555 -2.04 31.90 32.01
N TYR A 556 -2.38 32.65 30.97
CA TYR A 556 -3.70 33.22 30.77
C TYR A 556 -4.20 33.01 29.33
N TYR A 557 -5.04 31.98 29.18
CA TYR A 557 -5.34 31.35 27.89
C TYR A 557 -6.19 32.18 26.90
N TYR A 558 -6.86 33.25 27.34
CA TYR A 558 -7.97 33.85 26.58
C TYR A 558 -7.70 35.27 26.02
N TYR A 559 -6.78 36.06 26.59
CA TYR A 559 -6.70 37.51 26.31
C TYR A 559 -5.27 38.09 26.29
N GLY A 560 -4.27 37.32 25.86
CA GLY A 560 -2.84 37.63 26.07
C GLY A 560 -2.42 39.07 25.75
N THR A 561 -2.86 39.66 24.63
CA THR A 561 -2.54 41.07 24.26
C THR A 561 -3.13 42.11 25.22
N ILE A 562 -4.34 41.87 25.70
CA ILE A 562 -5.02 42.78 26.64
C ILE A 562 -4.28 42.74 27.98
N GLN A 563 -3.87 41.55 28.41
CA GLN A 563 -3.10 41.35 29.64
C GLN A 563 -1.70 41.95 29.56
N GLU A 564 -1.01 41.83 28.42
CA GLU A 564 0.28 42.51 28.19
C GLU A 564 0.13 44.02 28.41
N LYS A 565 -0.86 44.65 27.79
CA LYS A 565 -1.14 46.09 27.98
C LYS A 565 -1.46 46.45 29.43
N PHE A 566 -2.19 45.60 30.15
CA PHE A 566 -2.45 45.81 31.57
C PHE A 566 -1.14 45.84 32.36
N TYR A 567 -0.34 44.78 32.29
CA TYR A 567 0.92 44.67 33.03
C TYR A 567 1.89 45.79 32.64
N GLU A 568 1.99 46.11 31.35
CA GLU A 568 2.76 47.28 30.89
C GLU A 568 2.29 48.59 31.53
N SER A 569 0.97 48.81 31.64
CA SER A 569 0.40 50.05 32.19
C SER A 569 0.73 50.27 33.67
N ILE A 570 0.96 49.20 34.42
CA ILE A 570 1.35 49.23 35.84
C ILE A 570 2.86 49.00 36.04
N GLY A 571 3.65 48.96 34.96
CA GLY A 571 5.10 48.80 35.00
C GLY A 571 5.58 47.39 35.36
N LEU A 572 4.74 46.38 35.15
CA LEU A 572 5.06 44.98 35.34
C LEU A 572 5.46 44.30 34.03
N ASP A 573 6.58 43.58 34.05
CA ASP A 573 7.11 42.82 32.92
C ASP A 573 7.95 41.63 33.40
N PHE A 574 8.66 40.95 32.50
CA PHE A 574 9.51 39.83 32.88
C PHE A 574 10.66 40.20 33.84
N THR A 575 11.03 41.49 33.96
CA THR A 575 12.10 41.97 34.84
C THR A 575 11.60 42.21 36.26
N THR A 576 10.36 42.69 36.40
CA THR A 576 9.76 43.01 37.70
C THR A 576 8.84 41.89 38.22
N GLY A 577 8.32 41.02 37.34
CA GLY A 577 7.37 39.95 37.65
C GLY A 577 5.93 40.29 37.25
N PHE A 578 5.06 39.28 37.19
CA PHE A 578 3.65 39.43 36.78
C PHE A 578 2.65 39.24 37.93
N THR A 579 3.11 39.31 39.19
CA THR A 579 2.25 39.10 40.35
C THR A 579 1.43 40.36 40.66
N HIS A 580 0.11 40.27 40.49
CA HIS A 580 -0.86 41.31 40.89
C HIS A 580 -2.15 40.66 41.40
N ASP A 581 -2.99 41.44 42.09
CA ASP A 581 -4.36 41.03 42.44
C ASP A 581 -5.18 40.78 41.14
N PRO A 582 -5.75 39.57 40.95
CA PRO A 582 -6.62 39.27 39.82
C PRO A 582 -7.82 40.20 39.70
N GLU A 583 -8.31 40.78 40.81
CA GLU A 583 -9.44 41.71 40.80
C GLU A 583 -9.13 42.99 40.02
N ASP A 584 -7.92 43.53 40.13
CA ASP A 584 -7.50 44.74 39.40
C ASP A 584 -7.37 44.50 37.89
N LEU A 585 -6.94 43.30 37.49
CA LEU A 585 -6.90 42.89 36.08
C LEU A 585 -8.32 42.75 35.52
N ILE A 586 -9.23 42.19 36.31
CA ILE A 586 -10.65 42.04 35.96
C ILE A 586 -11.30 43.43 35.80
N ASP A 587 -11.09 44.34 36.75
CA ASP A 587 -11.62 45.70 36.71
C ASP A 587 -11.06 46.50 35.54
N TRP A 588 -9.76 46.39 35.25
CA TRP A 588 -9.14 47.02 34.09
C TRP A 588 -9.66 46.44 32.77
N TYR A 589 -9.83 45.11 32.71
CA TYR A 589 -10.43 44.43 31.56
C TYR A 589 -11.86 44.92 31.31
N PHE A 590 -12.70 44.97 32.34
CA PHE A 590 -14.07 45.48 32.24
C PHE A 590 -14.12 46.97 31.93
N GLY A 591 -13.12 47.75 32.37
CA GLY A 591 -12.97 49.17 32.03
C GLY A 591 -12.63 49.40 30.55
N GLN A 592 -11.66 48.64 30.01
CA GLN A 592 -11.27 48.71 28.60
C GLN A 592 -12.38 48.17 27.68
N THR A 593 -12.99 47.05 28.04
CA THR A 593 -14.11 46.50 27.28
C THR A 593 -15.34 47.38 27.37
N ARG A 594 -15.58 48.17 28.43
CA ARG A 594 -16.69 49.15 28.49
C ARG A 594 -16.59 50.26 27.45
N ASP A 595 -15.38 50.71 27.13
CA ASP A 595 -15.17 51.75 26.11
C ASP A 595 -15.38 51.17 24.70
N ASP A 596 -15.09 49.89 24.47
CA ASP A 596 -15.41 49.16 23.22
C ASP A 596 -16.88 48.68 23.17
N TYR A 597 -17.51 48.32 24.30
CA TYR A 597 -18.92 47.87 24.42
C TYR A 597 -19.93 49.02 24.32
N ASN A 598 -19.51 50.28 24.40
CA ASN A 598 -20.35 51.39 23.98
C ASN A 598 -20.58 51.40 22.44
N ALA A 599 -19.91 50.51 21.69
CA ALA A 599 -20.27 50.11 20.33
C ALA A 599 -21.21 48.88 20.27
N GLY A 600 -21.83 48.47 21.37
CA GLY A 600 -22.90 47.46 21.43
C GLY A 600 -24.28 48.03 21.13
N SER A 601 -24.40 48.88 20.11
CA SER A 601 -25.69 49.33 19.60
C SER A 601 -26.24 48.29 18.62
N PHE A 602 -27.56 48.27 18.43
CA PHE A 602 -28.25 47.52 17.36
C PHE A 602 -27.57 47.69 15.98
N GLU A 603 -26.93 48.83 15.75
CA GLU A 603 -26.16 49.19 14.57
C GLU A 603 -24.96 48.26 14.31
N SER A 604 -24.24 47.87 15.36
CA SER A 604 -23.04 47.03 15.25
C SER A 604 -23.35 45.55 15.07
N GLN A 605 -24.47 45.08 15.64
CA GLN A 605 -24.95 43.71 15.41
C GLN A 605 -25.47 43.53 13.98
N LEU A 606 -26.14 44.56 13.44
CA LEU A 606 -26.52 44.63 12.04
C LEU A 606 -25.30 44.63 11.10
N LEU A 607 -24.24 45.38 11.44
CA LEU A 607 -22.97 45.39 10.70
C LEU A 607 -22.27 44.01 10.71
N CYS A 608 -22.21 43.33 11.85
CA CYS A 608 -21.57 42.01 11.96
C CYS A 608 -22.28 40.92 11.12
N GLU A 609 -23.62 40.94 11.05
CA GLU A 609 -24.37 40.03 10.18
C GLU A 609 -24.18 40.37 8.69
N MET A 610 -24.08 41.65 8.35
CA MET A 610 -23.82 42.11 6.99
C MET A 610 -22.39 41.78 6.50
N GLU A 611 -21.44 41.69 7.42
CA GLU A 611 -20.06 41.27 7.16
C GLU A 611 -19.85 39.74 7.26
N GLY A 612 -20.85 39.01 7.78
CA GLY A 612 -20.92 37.55 7.69
C GLY A 612 -20.24 36.77 8.81
N PHE A 613 -20.04 37.38 9.98
CA PHE A 613 -19.27 36.76 11.06
C PHE A 613 -19.93 35.53 11.71
N TYR A 614 -21.23 35.32 11.54
CA TYR A 614 -21.98 34.31 12.33
C TYR A 614 -22.89 33.32 11.57
N SER A 615 -22.97 33.31 10.23
CA SER A 615 -23.91 32.37 9.55
C SER A 615 -23.56 31.90 8.13
N ILE A 616 -24.21 30.79 7.72
CA ILE A 616 -24.05 30.10 6.44
C ILE A 616 -24.69 30.94 5.31
N GLN A 617 -24.10 30.95 4.11
CA GLN A 617 -24.49 31.77 2.94
C GLN A 617 -26.00 31.87 2.61
N SER A 618 -26.85 30.93 3.05
CA SER A 618 -28.31 30.96 2.81
C SER A 618 -29.04 32.06 3.58
N ASP A 619 -28.46 32.58 4.66
CA ASP A 619 -29.13 33.50 5.59
C ASP A 619 -28.91 34.98 5.21
N TRP A 620 -28.10 35.23 4.17
CA TRP A 620 -27.62 36.55 3.76
C TRP A 620 -28.60 37.34 2.90
N ALA A 621 -29.74 36.75 2.54
CA ALA A 621 -30.69 37.35 1.62
C ALA A 621 -31.34 38.61 2.20
N ASN A 622 -31.70 38.58 3.48
CA ASN A 622 -32.36 39.69 4.17
C ASN A 622 -31.39 40.85 4.48
N PRO A 623 -30.20 40.65 5.09
CA PRO A 623 -29.25 41.73 5.33
C PRO A 623 -28.78 42.43 4.06
N ARG A 624 -28.56 41.66 2.99
CA ARG A 624 -28.11 42.21 1.69
C ARG A 624 -29.22 42.95 0.96
N SER A 625 -30.47 42.49 1.09
CA SER A 625 -31.64 43.18 0.54
C SER A 625 -31.89 44.49 1.28
N LEU A 626 -31.78 44.49 2.61
CA LEU A 626 -31.81 45.69 3.44
C LEU A 626 -30.71 46.67 3.00
N LEU A 627 -29.45 46.23 2.98
CA LEU A 627 -28.32 47.07 2.55
C LEU A 627 -28.60 47.72 1.20
N ASN A 628 -29.01 46.95 0.19
CA ASN A 628 -29.30 47.46 -1.17
C ASN A 628 -30.36 48.57 -1.19
N ASP A 629 -31.35 48.52 -0.30
CA ASP A 629 -32.39 49.54 -0.20
C ASP A 629 -31.88 50.82 0.51
N VAL A 630 -30.93 50.70 1.45
CA VAL A 630 -30.39 51.82 2.24
C VAL A 630 -29.12 52.45 1.62
N VAL A 631 -28.48 51.83 0.61
CA VAL A 631 -27.25 52.39 0.02
C VAL A 631 -27.54 53.76 -0.61
N PRO A 632 -26.65 54.75 -0.46
CA PRO A 632 -26.82 56.09 -1.05
C PRO A 632 -27.04 56.15 -2.56
N SER A 633 -26.78 55.06 -3.28
CA SER A 633 -27.05 54.91 -4.72
C SER A 633 -28.51 54.60 -5.07
N ASN A 634 -29.38 54.42 -4.06
CA ASN A 634 -30.81 54.25 -4.24
C ASN A 634 -31.52 55.61 -4.11
N ASP A 635 -31.78 56.25 -5.25
CA ASP A 635 -32.35 57.60 -5.31
C ASP A 635 -33.83 57.67 -4.82
N GLU A 636 -34.47 56.52 -4.57
CA GLU A 636 -35.86 56.38 -4.12
C GLU A 636 -35.99 55.95 -2.65
N PHE A 637 -34.94 56.10 -1.83
CA PHE A 637 -34.98 55.66 -0.43
C PHE A 637 -36.08 56.37 0.39
N ASP A 638 -37.05 55.58 0.85
CA ASP A 638 -38.02 55.96 1.88
C ASP A 638 -37.79 55.09 3.12
N ALA A 639 -37.41 55.73 4.23
CA ALA A 639 -37.10 55.02 5.47
C ALA A 639 -38.32 54.27 6.04
N THR A 640 -39.54 54.77 5.83
CA THR A 640 -40.77 54.16 6.34
C THR A 640 -41.11 52.89 5.57
N GLU A 641 -41.02 52.96 4.24
CA GLU A 641 -41.25 51.81 3.36
C GLU A 641 -40.16 50.74 3.52
N CYS A 642 -38.90 51.14 3.72
CA CYS A 642 -37.79 50.25 3.97
C CYS A 642 -37.94 49.49 5.31
N VAL A 643 -38.33 50.20 6.38
CA VAL A 643 -38.59 49.58 7.69
C VAL A 643 -39.78 48.62 7.61
N GLU A 644 -40.88 48.98 6.95
CA GLU A 644 -42.03 48.07 6.77
C GLU A 644 -41.65 46.82 5.95
N LYS A 645 -40.86 46.98 4.90
CA LYS A 645 -40.42 45.89 4.02
C LYS A 645 -39.52 44.87 4.72
N HIS A 646 -38.67 45.32 5.66
CA HIS A 646 -37.70 44.47 6.37
C HIS A 646 -38.06 44.25 7.86
N MET A 647 -39.28 44.61 8.27
CA MET A 647 -39.68 44.68 9.67
C MET A 647 -39.51 43.36 10.43
N ASP A 648 -39.87 42.24 9.80
CA ASP A 648 -39.77 40.91 10.42
C ASP A 648 -38.30 40.53 10.72
N TYR A 649 -37.39 40.88 9.81
CA TYR A 649 -35.95 40.63 9.98
C TYR A 649 -35.34 41.55 11.05
N LEU A 650 -35.67 42.85 11.02
CA LEU A 650 -35.19 43.82 12.00
C LEU A 650 -35.70 43.52 13.41
N ASN A 651 -36.95 43.04 13.55
CA ASN A 651 -37.50 42.61 14.83
C ASN A 651 -36.82 41.35 15.37
N VAL A 652 -36.46 40.38 14.51
CA VAL A 652 -35.70 39.19 14.94
C VAL A 652 -34.32 39.57 15.49
N ILE A 653 -33.60 40.49 14.83
CA ILE A 653 -32.31 40.99 15.35
C ILE A 653 -32.51 41.77 16.65
N ALA A 654 -33.56 42.58 16.75
CA ALA A 654 -33.86 43.32 17.97
C ALA A 654 -34.21 42.39 19.13
N ASP A 655 -34.98 41.33 18.88
CA ASP A 655 -35.36 40.33 19.89
C ASP A 655 -34.14 39.51 20.34
N GLN A 656 -33.24 39.12 19.41
CA GLN A 656 -31.97 38.46 19.73
C GLN A 656 -31.06 39.33 20.60
N PHE A 657 -30.93 40.61 20.25
CA PHE A 657 -30.18 41.57 21.06
C PHE A 657 -30.80 41.72 22.47
N ILE A 658 -32.13 41.74 22.57
CA ILE A 658 -32.82 41.80 23.87
C ILE A 658 -32.59 40.52 24.67
N GLU A 659 -32.62 39.33 24.06
CA GLU A 659 -32.32 38.05 24.74
C GLU A 659 -30.86 38.01 25.25
N GLU A 660 -29.89 38.48 24.46
CA GLU A 660 -28.47 38.54 24.85
C GLU A 660 -28.19 39.55 25.98
N VAL A 661 -28.91 40.68 26.01
CA VAL A 661 -28.72 41.72 27.05
C VAL A 661 -29.48 41.40 28.35
N VAL A 662 -30.60 40.67 28.29
CA VAL A 662 -31.44 40.35 29.46
C VAL A 662 -30.83 39.24 30.33
N ASP A 663 -29.99 38.37 29.78
CA ASP A 663 -29.30 37.33 30.56
C ASP A 663 -28.12 37.87 31.41
N GLU A 664 -27.64 39.11 31.17
CA GLU A 664 -26.49 39.68 31.90
C GLU A 664 -26.81 40.85 32.84
N VAL A 665 -28.02 41.45 32.84
CA VAL A 665 -28.36 42.60 33.72
C VAL A 665 -29.85 42.60 34.17
N PRO A 666 -30.21 42.92 35.44
CA PRO A 666 -31.61 43.00 35.86
C PRO A 666 -32.34 44.22 35.24
N PRO A 667 -33.69 44.19 35.15
CA PRO A 667 -34.43 45.02 34.21
C PRO A 667 -34.38 46.50 34.59
N VAL A 668 -33.76 47.31 33.72
CA VAL A 668 -33.98 48.75 33.65
C VAL A 668 -34.85 49.00 32.42
N ASN A 669 -35.93 49.78 32.57
CA ASN A 669 -36.83 50.14 31.47
C ASN A 669 -36.05 50.84 30.35
N ILE A 670 -35.76 50.14 29.25
CA ILE A 670 -35.21 50.72 28.03
C ILE A 670 -36.40 51.16 27.17
N HIS A 671 -36.67 52.47 27.17
CA HIS A 671 -37.51 53.09 26.15
C HIS A 671 -36.65 53.30 24.89
N ILE A 672 -36.86 52.48 23.86
CA ILE A 672 -36.20 52.66 22.56
C ILE A 672 -36.95 53.76 21.79
N SER A 673 -36.28 54.90 21.56
CA SER A 673 -36.74 55.91 20.59
C SER A 673 -35.87 55.83 19.34
N PHE A 674 -36.42 55.27 18.26
CA PHE A 674 -35.77 55.04 16.95
C PHE A 674 -35.43 56.31 16.14
N GLY A 675 -35.61 57.51 16.70
CA GLY A 675 -35.54 58.77 15.94
C GLY A 675 -34.13 59.33 15.67
N CYS A 676 -33.04 58.63 16.00
CA CYS A 676 -31.68 59.19 15.89
C CYS A 676 -30.70 58.39 15.04
N VAL A 677 -31.09 57.26 14.45
CA VAL A 677 -30.15 56.35 13.75
C VAL A 677 -30.06 56.61 12.23
N LEU A 678 -30.82 57.56 11.67
CA LEU A 678 -30.75 57.89 10.24
C LEU A 678 -30.66 59.41 10.00
N MET A 679 -29.55 60.01 10.44
CA MET A 679 -29.07 61.30 9.92
C MET A 679 -27.57 61.29 9.69
#